data_AF-A0A1M5KPN2-F1
#
_entry.id   AF-A0A1M5KPN2-F1
#
_cell.length_a   1.000
_cell.length_b   1.000
_cell.length_c   1.000
_cell.angle_alpha   90.00
_cell.angle_beta   90.00
_cell.angle_gamma   90.00
#
_symmetry.space_group_name_H-M   'P 1'
#
loop_
_entity.id
_entity.type
_entity.pdbx_description
1 polymer ?
#
loop_
_entity_poly.entity_id
_entity_poly.type
_entity_poly.pdbx_seq_one_letter_code
_entity_poly.pdbx_strand_id
1 'polypeptide(L)'
;MIITLSSPPISLVGDVDPTIQELVNLIPDFSAGQRLHGLYVNHVMAQLPGNYSQMFGTGPSFRSVFYPGWQQDPLTGLLGDTGLDDGWWSGFAIAVLCQAIADMGSDIRGQMLGDKINGDIQGMNATLRSRSARVYANVLGASFTPLTELLTRLPDRAAAKQQYHDALLDNVLNHQLWYQAGAWTNPDWELFNAYAKYIVLGASDAEVDALIGELAADGLPIPPIVDQSGWRTYANELRDKPDVDLNDVRDACAGPVTAATYVSQSRIPNGNCYEFTANSQPGSSYRQLPGGGCCFAADTQVLDGTGQPVPMSGLRPGDLVLTRDATAAVGYVATPLRGERPLYRPAGGGAAFTATHPVVNAAAELHGQPQPAVLAVEPTALLDALPLFAAGGVGPLGAGSRLWHRRPGSGVPVDAVTVTGVEPVRPIPADEHLLDLHLAPSDGSRQEFWVGDGTTFHLACPEFPVLDSAGASAYSVVALMEALVASNGPDGAGWPADTVQVIQDLGVGIFGNALEHALATTPSFDAPPATGTVVERVARLYSQLEDSSPATSALVASLFDGLLSATGQWLPSLVSTGWRTSTLLGGGVLALTVFDLALLPGSLIRHDDDLRLDLTVVGRRSSESVSLWPQPGPDDTAFHRRIDRVTHIDLGADEPTSISLRIVRNGETLPRVFADAPLGSGEHRLRSALLRDASGNTVGEVRFDARCLGREAAAAELGSSGLWTGAAASSYAQALGTAMVAPVLAGIRTACANRPIVAVAG
;
A
#
# COMPACT_ATOMS: atom_id res chain seq x y z
N MET A 1 21.01 -21.77 14.16
CA MET A 1 22.11 -22.74 14.06
C MET A 1 23.40 -21.93 14.12
N ILE A 2 24.18 -22.01 15.20
CA ILE A 2 25.47 -21.31 15.27
C ILE A 2 26.43 -22.10 14.39
N ILE A 3 26.66 -21.64 13.17
CA ILE A 3 27.73 -22.19 12.33
C ILE A 3 29.03 -21.75 12.99
N THR A 4 29.75 -22.69 13.60
CA THR A 4 31.13 -22.45 14.05
C THR A 4 31.98 -22.20 12.82
N LEU A 5 32.38 -20.94 12.63
CA LEU A 5 33.42 -20.57 11.69
C LEU A 5 34.76 -21.04 12.27
N SER A 6 35.46 -21.95 11.59
CA SER A 6 36.77 -22.40 12.03
C SER A 6 37.70 -22.65 10.85
N SER A 7 38.84 -21.98 10.86
CA SER A 7 40.08 -22.41 10.22
C SER A 7 41.12 -22.70 11.32
N PRO A 8 42.11 -23.57 11.08
CA PRO A 8 43.21 -23.77 12.03
C PRO A 8 43.95 -22.45 12.27
N PRO A 9 44.46 -22.16 13.50
CA PRO A 9 45.20 -20.94 13.73
C PRO A 9 46.53 -20.94 12.96
N ILE A 10 46.86 -19.81 12.35
CA ILE A 10 48.10 -19.51 11.67
C ILE A 10 49.18 -19.18 12.69
N SER A 11 50.30 -19.90 12.59
CA SER A 11 51.58 -19.48 13.19
C SER A 11 52.42 -18.82 12.12
N LEU A 12 52.68 -17.52 12.26
CA LEU A 12 53.55 -16.78 11.34
C LEU A 12 55.01 -17.14 11.64
N VAL A 13 55.81 -17.32 10.58
CA VAL A 13 57.22 -17.73 10.71
C VAL A 13 58.10 -16.48 10.65
N GLY A 14 58.91 -16.23 11.69
CA GLY A 14 59.83 -15.09 11.76
C GLY A 14 59.57 -14.15 12.94
N ASP A 15 60.25 -13.00 12.97
CA ASP A 15 60.07 -11.93 13.97
C ASP A 15 58.83 -11.07 13.64
N VAL A 16 57.65 -11.68 13.53
CA VAL A 16 56.38 -10.97 13.30
C VAL A 16 55.79 -10.49 14.62
N ASP A 17 55.28 -9.26 14.68
CA ASP A 17 54.60 -8.73 15.86
C ASP A 17 53.43 -9.66 16.27
N PRO A 18 53.38 -10.14 17.53
CA PRO A 18 52.29 -11.00 18.01
C PRO A 18 50.89 -10.42 17.77
N THR A 19 50.76 -9.09 17.77
CA THR A 19 49.51 -8.37 17.47
C THR A 19 49.08 -8.58 16.02
N ILE A 20 50.02 -8.64 15.08
CA ILE A 20 49.74 -8.93 13.66
C ILE A 20 49.30 -10.37 13.49
N GLN A 21 49.95 -11.31 14.20
CA GLN A 21 49.52 -12.71 14.20
C GLN A 21 48.09 -12.88 14.76
N GLU A 22 47.77 -12.21 15.86
CA GLU A 22 46.40 -12.18 16.40
C GLU A 22 45.43 -11.55 15.40
N LEU A 23 45.84 -10.49 14.69
CA LEU A 23 45.02 -9.84 13.67
C LEU A 23 44.74 -10.74 12.46
N VAL A 24 45.72 -11.51 11.98
CA VAL A 24 45.54 -12.49 10.91
C VAL A 24 44.53 -13.55 11.33
N ASN A 25 44.69 -14.09 12.54
CA ASN A 25 43.83 -15.15 13.08
C ASN A 25 42.45 -14.69 13.55
N LEU A 26 42.22 -13.39 13.70
CA LEU A 26 40.92 -12.87 14.10
C LEU A 26 39.91 -13.02 12.97
N ILE A 27 38.94 -13.92 13.15
CA ILE A 27 37.80 -14.09 12.24
C ILE A 27 36.59 -13.42 12.90
N PRO A 28 36.09 -12.30 12.36
CA PRO A 28 34.88 -11.67 12.87
C PRO A 28 33.67 -12.58 12.74
N ASP A 29 32.75 -12.45 13.70
CA ASP A 29 31.39 -12.93 13.55
C ASP A 29 30.55 -11.93 12.72
N PHE A 30 29.25 -12.17 12.64
CA PHE A 30 28.34 -11.33 11.86
C PHE A 30 27.85 -10.08 12.61
N SER A 31 28.37 -9.81 13.82
CA SER A 31 27.91 -8.67 14.65
C SER A 31 28.22 -7.31 14.02
N ALA A 32 29.35 -7.17 13.32
CA ALA A 32 29.67 -5.94 12.57
C ALA A 32 28.69 -5.68 11.43
N GLY A 33 28.22 -6.75 10.78
CA GLY A 33 27.18 -6.69 9.75
C GLY A 33 25.84 -6.21 10.30
N GLN A 34 25.40 -6.80 11.43
CA GLN A 34 24.21 -6.37 12.14
C GLN A 34 24.32 -4.92 12.62
N ARG A 35 25.52 -4.50 13.06
CA ARG A 35 25.79 -3.13 13.47
C ARG A 35 25.73 -2.14 12.30
N LEU A 36 26.28 -2.51 11.14
CA LEU A 36 26.21 -1.76 9.90
C LEU A 36 24.77 -1.59 9.43
N HIS A 37 23.98 -2.67 9.45
CA HIS A 37 22.55 -2.62 9.15
C HIS A 37 21.83 -1.60 10.06
N GLY A 38 22.03 -1.69 11.37
CA GLY A 38 21.46 -0.71 12.31
C GLY A 38 21.90 0.73 12.04
N LEU A 39 23.13 0.92 11.54
CA LEU A 39 23.63 2.23 11.13
C LEU A 39 22.91 2.76 9.88
N TYR A 40 22.69 1.91 8.88
CA TYR A 40 21.89 2.27 7.70
C TYR A 40 20.46 2.66 8.09
N VAL A 41 19.80 1.86 8.94
CA VAL A 41 18.45 2.17 9.44
C VAL A 41 18.44 3.53 10.15
N ASN A 42 19.40 3.78 11.04
CA ASN A 42 19.49 5.05 11.76
C ASN A 42 19.64 6.25 10.80
N HIS A 43 20.47 6.10 9.76
CA HIS A 43 20.71 7.15 8.78
C HIS A 43 19.52 7.38 7.84
N VAL A 44 18.85 6.31 7.39
CA VAL A 44 17.60 6.40 6.63
C VAL A 44 16.54 7.17 7.42
N MET A 45 16.36 6.86 8.71
CA MET A 45 15.45 7.65 9.56
C MET A 45 15.89 9.12 9.69
N ALA A 46 17.20 9.38 9.78
CA ALA A 46 17.75 10.73 9.94
C ALA A 46 17.50 11.64 8.73
N GLN A 47 17.49 11.06 7.53
CA GLN A 47 17.47 11.75 6.23
C GLN A 47 16.06 12.00 5.70
N LEU A 48 15.02 11.74 6.50
CA LEU A 48 13.64 12.04 6.14
C LEU A 48 13.44 13.56 5.98
N PRO A 49 13.22 14.08 4.76
CA PRO A 49 13.21 15.51 4.51
C PRO A 49 11.83 16.13 4.81
N GLY A 50 11.77 17.46 4.76
CA GLY A 50 10.53 18.23 4.82
C GLY A 50 10.01 18.49 6.23
N ASN A 51 9.03 19.39 6.31
CA ASN A 51 8.39 19.83 7.54
C ASN A 51 6.88 19.73 7.40
N TYR A 52 6.21 19.43 8.51
CA TYR A 52 4.76 19.49 8.60
C TYR A 52 4.29 20.92 8.25
N SER A 53 3.33 21.07 7.33
CA SER A 53 2.83 22.39 6.98
C SER A 53 1.86 22.89 8.07
N GLN A 54 2.36 23.79 8.92
CA GLN A 54 1.49 24.74 9.59
C GLN A 54 1.46 26.00 8.73
N MET A 55 0.63 26.02 7.68
CA MET A 55 0.39 27.14 6.73
C MET A 55 1.61 27.76 6.00
N PHE A 56 2.86 27.52 6.40
CA PHE A 56 4.07 28.20 5.88
C PHE A 56 5.34 27.33 5.88
N GLY A 57 5.24 26.00 6.06
CA GLY A 57 6.42 25.11 6.09
C GLY A 57 7.32 25.24 7.34
N THR A 58 6.82 25.88 8.41
CA THR A 58 7.54 26.13 9.66
C THR A 58 7.24 25.13 10.78
N GLY A 59 6.48 24.06 10.50
CA GLY A 59 6.15 23.05 11.49
C GLY A 59 7.34 22.13 11.84
N PRO A 60 7.13 21.16 12.75
CA PRO A 60 8.17 20.18 13.08
C PRO A 60 8.60 19.41 11.83
N SER A 61 9.87 19.03 11.79
CA SER A 61 10.40 18.15 10.73
C SER A 61 9.63 16.83 10.69
N PHE A 62 9.43 16.27 9.50
CA PHE A 62 8.78 14.95 9.40
C PHE A 62 9.55 13.88 10.17
N ARG A 63 10.89 13.95 10.22
CA ARG A 63 11.70 13.08 11.09
C ARG A 63 11.22 13.11 12.54
N SER A 64 11.05 14.29 13.14
CA SER A 64 10.59 14.40 14.54
C SER A 64 9.14 13.95 14.73
N VAL A 65 8.32 13.99 13.69
CA VAL A 65 6.92 13.52 13.73
C VAL A 65 6.88 11.99 13.66
N PHE A 66 7.53 11.39 12.66
CA PHE A 66 7.48 9.94 12.41
C PHE A 66 8.46 9.12 13.24
N TYR A 67 9.55 9.72 13.70
CA TYR A 67 10.58 9.07 14.53
C TYR A 67 10.87 9.91 15.78
N PRO A 68 9.89 10.14 16.67
CA PRO A 68 10.05 11.03 17.83
C PRO A 68 11.13 10.56 18.82
N GLY A 69 11.46 9.27 18.84
CA GLY A 69 12.52 8.68 19.66
C GLY A 69 13.89 8.57 18.98
N TRP A 70 14.04 9.09 17.76
CA TRP A 70 15.30 8.94 17.02
C TRP A 70 16.45 9.69 17.70
N GLN A 71 17.63 9.05 17.73
CA GLN A 71 18.88 9.63 18.18
C GLN A 71 19.97 9.33 17.15
N GLN A 72 20.84 10.31 16.92
CA GLN A 72 21.94 10.14 15.98
C GLN A 72 22.92 9.08 16.46
N ASP A 73 23.21 8.12 15.59
CA ASP A 73 24.24 7.14 15.85
C ASP A 73 25.65 7.76 15.77
N PRO A 74 26.54 7.54 16.75
CA PRO A 74 27.89 8.12 16.72
C PRO A 74 28.74 7.66 15.54
N LEU A 75 28.41 6.55 14.88
CA LEU A 75 29.15 6.02 13.73
C LEU A 75 28.61 6.52 12.39
N THR A 76 27.60 7.40 12.36
CA THR A 76 26.95 7.85 11.11
C THR A 76 27.95 8.46 10.11
N GLY A 77 29.03 9.09 10.62
CA GLY A 77 30.08 9.65 9.77
C GLY A 77 30.81 8.63 8.89
N LEU A 78 30.79 7.33 9.24
CA LEU A 78 31.40 6.26 8.44
C LEU A 78 30.64 5.98 7.14
N LEU A 79 29.38 6.41 7.03
CA LEU A 79 28.57 6.18 5.84
C LEU A 79 29.02 7.01 4.63
N GLY A 80 29.89 8.02 4.82
CA GLY A 80 30.45 8.79 3.72
C GLY A 80 31.19 7.93 2.69
N ASP A 81 31.75 6.78 3.11
CA ASP A 81 32.45 5.85 2.22
C ASP A 81 31.52 5.09 1.27
N THR A 82 30.18 5.17 1.46
CA THR A 82 29.24 4.69 0.44
C THR A 82 29.30 5.53 -0.84
N GLY A 83 29.79 6.77 -0.79
CA GLY A 83 29.72 7.71 -1.91
C GLY A 83 28.29 8.01 -2.37
N LEU A 84 27.29 7.76 -1.52
CA LEU A 84 25.89 8.12 -1.74
C LEU A 84 25.66 9.50 -1.12
N ASP A 85 25.05 10.40 -1.89
CA ASP A 85 24.76 11.75 -1.43
C ASP A 85 23.48 11.82 -0.59
N ASP A 86 23.26 12.98 0.05
CA ASP A 86 22.06 13.21 0.87
C ASP A 86 20.77 13.08 0.06
N GLY A 87 20.78 13.40 -1.23
CA GLY A 87 19.61 13.26 -2.10
C GLY A 87 19.18 11.80 -2.29
N TRP A 88 20.15 10.91 -2.48
CA TRP A 88 19.91 9.47 -2.54
C TRP A 88 19.36 8.94 -1.20
N TRP A 89 19.97 9.33 -0.08
CA TRP A 89 19.51 8.89 1.25
C TRP A 89 18.13 9.42 1.61
N SER A 90 17.82 10.67 1.26
CA SER A 90 16.48 11.22 1.41
C SER A 90 15.46 10.48 0.54
N GLY A 91 15.81 10.14 -0.70
CA GLY A 91 14.97 9.29 -1.55
C GLY A 91 14.65 7.94 -0.91
N PHE A 92 15.66 7.32 -0.28
CA PHE A 92 15.49 6.05 0.41
C PHE A 92 14.65 6.16 1.69
N ALA A 93 14.86 7.23 2.48
CA ALA A 93 14.05 7.56 3.64
C ALA A 93 12.56 7.72 3.30
N ILE A 94 12.27 8.44 2.20
CA ILE A 94 10.90 8.63 1.72
C ILE A 94 10.30 7.27 1.32
N ALA A 95 11.01 6.46 0.52
CA ALA A 95 10.50 5.18 0.05
C ALA A 95 10.17 4.23 1.21
N VAL A 96 11.07 4.10 2.19
CA VAL A 96 10.87 3.24 3.38
C VAL A 96 9.71 3.73 4.24
N LEU A 97 9.58 5.04 4.48
CA LEU A 97 8.42 5.57 5.20
C LEU A 97 7.12 5.35 4.40
N CYS A 98 7.12 5.57 3.08
CA CYS A 98 5.96 5.28 2.24
C CYS A 98 5.59 3.81 2.23
N GLN A 99 6.56 2.88 2.34
CA GLN A 99 6.29 1.44 2.53
C GLN A 99 5.62 1.17 3.86
N ALA A 100 6.08 1.81 4.94
CA ALA A 100 5.44 1.73 6.25
C ALA A 100 4.02 2.33 6.25
N ILE A 101 3.79 3.43 5.53
CA ILE A 101 2.47 4.04 5.34
C ILE A 101 1.55 3.11 4.54
N ALA A 102 2.03 2.52 3.44
CA ALA A 102 1.25 1.58 2.65
C ALA A 102 0.87 0.33 3.45
N ASP A 103 1.76 -0.15 4.32
CA ASP A 103 1.51 -1.32 5.14
C ASP A 103 0.54 -1.02 6.30
N MET A 104 0.80 0.02 7.10
CA MET A 104 0.09 0.29 8.35
C MET A 104 -1.05 1.32 8.23
N GLY A 105 -1.04 2.18 7.21
CA GLY A 105 -1.95 3.30 7.06
C GLY A 105 -3.31 2.90 6.50
N SER A 106 -4.16 2.25 7.29
CA SER A 106 -5.45 1.68 6.83
C SER A 106 -6.28 2.60 5.93
N ASP A 107 -6.36 3.90 6.24
CA ASP A 107 -7.23 4.84 5.51
C ASP A 107 -6.54 5.51 4.32
N ILE A 108 -5.21 5.41 4.21
CA ILE A 108 -4.43 5.97 3.09
C ILE A 108 -3.84 4.88 2.19
N ARG A 109 -3.86 3.61 2.62
CA ARG A 109 -3.27 2.45 1.92
C ARG A 109 -3.68 2.39 0.46
N GLY A 110 -4.99 2.50 0.19
CA GLY A 110 -5.51 2.43 -1.18
C GLY A 110 -5.08 3.58 -2.08
N GLN A 111 -4.43 4.61 -1.55
CA GLN A 111 -3.82 5.68 -2.32
C GLN A 111 -2.30 5.51 -2.47
N MET A 112 -1.66 4.52 -1.86
CA MET A 112 -0.21 4.34 -1.94
C MET A 112 0.17 3.47 -3.14
N LEU A 113 1.18 3.88 -3.90
CA LEU A 113 1.68 3.17 -5.08
C LEU A 113 2.64 2.03 -4.68
N GLY A 114 2.08 0.95 -4.11
CA GLY A 114 2.82 -0.16 -3.50
C GLY A 114 3.93 -0.76 -4.38
N ASP A 115 3.63 -1.02 -5.66
CA ASP A 115 4.61 -1.62 -6.59
C ASP A 115 5.79 -0.70 -6.86
N LYS A 116 5.52 0.61 -7.05
CA LYS A 116 6.56 1.62 -7.19
C LYS A 116 7.43 1.68 -5.93
N ILE A 117 6.80 1.74 -4.75
CA ILE A 117 7.50 1.79 -3.46
C ILE A 117 8.45 0.60 -3.31
N ASN A 118 7.96 -0.61 -3.55
CA ASN A 118 8.75 -1.83 -3.39
C ASN A 118 9.87 -1.93 -4.45
N GLY A 119 9.60 -1.53 -5.69
CA GLY A 119 10.61 -1.47 -6.75
C GLY A 119 11.75 -0.49 -6.42
N ASP A 120 11.41 0.70 -5.91
CA ASP A 120 12.40 1.70 -5.51
C ASP A 120 13.23 1.22 -4.31
N ILE A 121 12.61 0.60 -3.29
CA ILE A 121 13.32 0.00 -2.14
C ILE A 121 14.28 -1.10 -2.59
N GLN A 122 13.85 -1.98 -3.50
CA GLN A 122 14.70 -3.04 -4.03
C GLN A 122 15.92 -2.47 -4.77
N GLY A 123 15.70 -1.47 -5.64
CA GLY A 123 16.77 -0.79 -6.38
C GLY A 123 17.76 -0.06 -5.47
N MET A 124 17.25 0.60 -4.42
CA MET A 124 18.06 1.30 -3.44
C MET A 124 18.89 0.33 -2.59
N ASN A 125 18.30 -0.76 -2.10
CA ASN A 125 19.05 -1.77 -1.36
C ASN A 125 20.11 -2.48 -2.22
N ALA A 126 19.82 -2.76 -3.50
CA ALA A 126 20.82 -3.28 -4.43
C ALA A 126 22.01 -2.32 -4.59
N THR A 127 21.74 -1.02 -4.70
CA THR A 127 22.78 0.01 -4.75
C THR A 127 23.57 0.05 -3.44
N LEU A 128 22.90 0.03 -2.29
CA LEU A 128 23.54 0.08 -0.98
C LEU A 128 24.48 -1.10 -0.74
N ARG A 129 24.04 -2.33 -1.05
CA ARG A 129 24.87 -3.54 -0.97
C ARG A 129 26.13 -3.44 -1.83
N SER A 130 26.01 -2.92 -3.06
CA SER A 130 27.16 -2.76 -3.96
C SER A 130 28.22 -1.76 -3.46
N ARG A 131 27.92 -1.00 -2.39
CA ARG A 131 28.79 0.02 -1.81
C ARG A 131 29.09 -0.21 -0.32
N SER A 132 28.74 -1.37 0.21
CA SER A 132 28.80 -1.66 1.65
C SER A 132 30.18 -2.12 2.12
N ALA A 133 31.01 -2.72 1.27
CA ALA A 133 32.25 -3.38 1.68
C ALA A 133 33.22 -2.49 2.48
N ARG A 134 33.47 -1.26 2.01
CA ARG A 134 34.38 -0.32 2.68
C ARG A 134 33.78 0.22 3.99
N VAL A 135 32.48 0.50 4.00
CA VAL A 135 31.77 0.94 5.21
C VAL A 135 31.76 -0.17 6.25
N TYR A 136 31.54 -1.41 5.84
CA TYR A 136 31.62 -2.58 6.69
C TYR A 136 32.99 -2.68 7.36
N ALA A 137 34.09 -2.53 6.61
CA ALA A 137 35.43 -2.54 7.17
C ALA A 137 35.58 -1.48 8.27
N ASN A 138 35.12 -0.26 8.02
CA ASN A 138 35.21 0.83 8.99
C ASN A 138 34.33 0.61 10.22
N VAL A 139 33.11 0.07 10.04
CA VAL A 139 32.24 -0.33 11.16
C VAL A 139 32.88 -1.46 11.97
N LEU A 140 33.43 -2.47 11.31
CA LEU A 140 34.17 -3.56 11.95
C LEU A 140 35.30 -2.99 12.83
N GLY A 141 36.12 -2.08 12.30
CA GLY A 141 37.19 -1.42 13.08
C GLY A 141 36.71 -0.56 14.25
N ALA A 142 35.50 0.00 14.15
CA ALA A 142 34.93 0.92 15.14
C ALA A 142 34.08 0.24 16.22
N SER A 143 33.46 -0.91 15.94
CA SER A 143 32.48 -1.54 16.83
C SER A 143 32.78 -2.98 17.23
N PHE A 144 33.69 -3.68 16.56
CA PHE A 144 34.02 -5.06 16.90
C PHE A 144 35.15 -5.09 17.94
N THR A 145 34.78 -5.22 19.21
CA THR A 145 35.70 -5.11 20.37
C THR A 145 37.03 -5.84 20.20
N PRO A 146 37.09 -7.13 19.77
CA PRO A 146 38.37 -7.82 19.61
C PRO A 146 39.32 -7.13 18.63
N LEU A 147 38.78 -6.58 17.53
CA LEU A 147 39.58 -5.84 16.57
C LEU A 147 39.97 -4.46 17.12
N THR A 148 39.05 -3.73 17.75
CA THR A 148 39.35 -2.42 18.36
C THR A 148 40.48 -2.53 19.39
N GLU A 149 40.50 -3.58 20.20
CA GLU A 149 41.57 -3.84 21.18
C GLU A 149 42.92 -4.17 20.53
N LEU A 150 42.93 -4.88 19.39
CA LEU A 150 44.15 -5.09 18.60
C LEU A 150 44.68 -3.77 18.03
N LEU A 151 43.79 -2.96 17.46
CA LEU A 151 44.16 -1.69 16.82
C LEU A 151 44.74 -0.68 17.80
N THR A 152 44.36 -0.71 19.07
CA THR A 152 44.93 0.19 20.11
C THR A 152 46.32 -0.25 20.57
N ARG A 153 46.70 -1.51 20.36
CA ARG A 153 48.05 -2.04 20.64
C ARG A 153 49.07 -1.72 19.55
N LEU A 154 48.63 -1.35 18.35
CA LEU A 154 49.50 -1.05 17.22
C LEU A 154 50.10 0.36 17.36
N PRO A 155 51.42 0.51 17.53
CA PRO A 155 52.05 1.82 17.71
C PRO A 155 52.16 2.62 16.41
N ASP A 156 52.26 1.94 15.26
CA ASP A 156 52.34 2.53 13.92
C ASP A 156 51.45 1.74 12.96
N ARG A 157 50.35 2.36 12.51
CA ARG A 157 49.39 1.74 11.58
C ARG A 157 49.98 1.50 10.20
N ALA A 158 50.89 2.34 9.72
CA ALA A 158 51.50 2.17 8.40
C ALA A 158 52.45 0.97 8.37
N ALA A 159 53.28 0.83 9.42
CA ALA A 159 54.12 -0.35 9.60
C ALA A 159 53.29 -1.62 9.79
N ALA A 160 52.23 -1.55 10.61
CA ALA A 160 51.30 -2.66 10.82
C ALA A 160 50.58 -3.09 9.52
N LYS A 161 50.18 -2.12 8.67
CA LYS A 161 49.60 -2.39 7.36
C LYS A 161 50.54 -3.23 6.50
N GLN A 162 51.82 -2.86 6.42
CA GLN A 162 52.80 -3.63 5.64
C GLN A 162 53.06 -5.02 6.24
N GLN A 163 53.23 -5.12 7.56
CA GLN A 163 53.43 -6.43 8.21
C GLN A 163 52.22 -7.35 8.03
N TYR A 164 51.01 -6.80 8.08
CA TYR A 164 49.79 -7.56 7.82
C TYR A 164 49.71 -8.04 6.37
N HIS A 165 50.07 -7.18 5.41
CA HIS A 165 50.17 -7.55 3.99
C HIS A 165 51.13 -8.72 3.77
N ASP A 166 52.36 -8.59 4.28
CA ASP A 166 53.40 -9.62 4.14
C ASP A 166 52.98 -10.93 4.83
N ALA A 167 52.34 -10.85 6.00
CA ALA A 167 51.83 -12.01 6.72
C ALA A 167 50.74 -12.78 5.96
N LEU A 168 49.93 -12.12 5.14
CA LEU A 168 48.93 -12.79 4.29
C LEU A 168 49.61 -13.54 3.13
N LEU A 169 50.62 -12.94 2.50
CA LEU A 169 51.39 -13.56 1.41
C LEU A 169 52.21 -14.77 1.90
N ASP A 170 52.91 -14.62 3.02
CA ASP A 170 53.71 -15.68 3.63
C ASP A 170 52.86 -16.91 4.04
N ASN A 171 51.54 -16.73 4.14
CA ASN A 171 50.61 -17.78 4.54
C ASN A 171 49.86 -18.48 3.40
N VAL A 172 50.13 -18.14 2.13
CA VAL A 172 49.40 -18.73 0.99
C VAL A 172 49.50 -20.27 0.98
N LEU A 173 50.67 -20.83 1.30
CA LEU A 173 50.87 -22.29 1.34
C LEU A 173 49.98 -22.99 2.38
N ASN A 174 49.78 -22.41 3.56
CA ASN A 174 48.94 -23.01 4.61
C ASN A 174 47.47 -23.04 4.17
N HIS A 175 46.97 -21.96 3.57
CA HIS A 175 45.62 -21.91 3.03
C HIS A 175 45.42 -22.87 1.85
N GLN A 176 46.42 -23.05 0.98
CA GLN A 176 46.40 -24.07 -0.08
C GLN A 176 46.26 -25.48 0.50
N LEU A 177 47.01 -25.79 1.56
CA LEU A 177 46.92 -27.09 2.24
C LEU A 177 45.53 -27.28 2.87
N TRP A 178 44.96 -26.24 3.48
CA TRP A 178 43.60 -26.32 4.03
C TRP A 178 42.54 -26.49 2.94
N TYR A 179 42.69 -25.80 1.80
CA TYR A 179 41.80 -25.94 0.66
C TYR A 179 41.83 -27.38 0.11
N GLN A 180 43.03 -27.91 -0.12
CA GLN A 180 43.22 -29.30 -0.60
C GLN A 180 42.70 -30.33 0.40
N ALA A 181 42.80 -30.06 1.70
CA ALA A 181 42.30 -30.92 2.77
C ALA A 181 40.79 -30.76 3.04
N GLY A 182 40.11 -29.80 2.40
CA GLY A 182 38.71 -29.47 2.69
C GLY A 182 38.49 -28.89 4.11
N ALA A 183 39.56 -28.41 4.75
CA ALA A 183 39.53 -27.83 6.09
C ALA A 183 39.14 -26.34 6.08
N TRP A 184 39.19 -25.68 4.92
CA TRP A 184 38.81 -24.29 4.75
C TRP A 184 37.31 -24.16 4.43
N THR A 185 36.50 -23.96 5.47
CA THR A 185 35.03 -24.11 5.39
C THR A 185 34.29 -22.88 4.86
N ASN A 186 34.90 -21.70 4.89
CA ASN A 186 34.27 -20.44 4.45
C ASN A 186 35.32 -19.44 3.89
N PRO A 187 35.96 -19.78 2.76
CA PRO A 187 37.09 -19.03 2.21
C PRO A 187 36.73 -17.60 1.81
N ASP A 188 35.54 -17.37 1.28
CA ASP A 188 35.05 -16.05 0.90
C ASP A 188 34.87 -15.14 2.12
N TRP A 189 34.26 -15.63 3.21
CA TRP A 189 34.14 -14.83 4.44
C TRP A 189 35.49 -14.46 5.06
N GLU A 190 36.42 -15.42 5.13
CA GLU A 190 37.74 -15.20 5.72
C GLU A 190 38.57 -14.21 4.90
N LEU A 191 38.60 -14.38 3.57
CA LEU A 191 39.31 -13.48 2.67
C LEU A 191 38.71 -12.07 2.68
N PHE A 192 37.39 -11.93 2.61
CA PHE A 192 36.74 -10.63 2.69
C PHE A 192 37.08 -9.90 3.99
N ASN A 193 37.08 -10.60 5.12
CA ASN A 193 37.46 -10.02 6.41
C ASN A 193 38.96 -9.71 6.51
N ALA A 194 39.82 -10.44 5.80
CA ALA A 194 41.23 -10.06 5.66
C ALA A 194 41.37 -8.72 4.92
N TYR A 195 40.62 -8.53 3.83
CA TYR A 195 40.58 -7.25 3.10
C TYR A 195 40.01 -6.12 3.96
N ALA A 196 38.95 -6.38 4.72
CA ALA A 196 38.37 -5.42 5.65
C ALA A 196 39.38 -4.99 6.73
N LYS A 197 40.09 -5.94 7.35
CA LYS A 197 41.18 -5.64 8.31
C LYS A 197 42.29 -4.82 7.65
N TYR A 198 42.66 -5.13 6.40
CA TYR A 198 43.66 -4.36 5.66
C TYR A 198 43.21 -2.92 5.39
N ILE A 199 41.94 -2.71 5.03
CA ILE A 199 41.33 -1.37 4.88
C ILE A 199 41.37 -0.60 6.21
N VAL A 200 41.02 -1.24 7.33
CA VAL A 200 41.06 -0.62 8.67
C VAL A 200 42.48 -0.20 9.09
N LEU A 201 43.50 -0.90 8.62
CA LEU A 201 44.92 -0.51 8.77
C LEU A 201 45.33 0.66 7.86
N GLY A 202 44.47 1.09 6.94
CA GLY A 202 44.68 2.23 6.04
C GLY A 202 44.99 1.84 4.59
N ALA A 203 44.58 0.65 4.14
CA ALA A 203 44.69 0.27 2.74
C ALA A 203 43.63 0.97 1.87
N SER A 204 44.07 1.46 0.72
CA SER A 204 43.23 1.93 -0.37
C SER A 204 42.64 0.75 -1.15
N ASP A 205 41.60 1.04 -1.92
CA ASP A 205 40.96 0.09 -2.83
C ASP A 205 41.97 -0.54 -3.82
N ALA A 206 42.92 0.26 -4.32
CA ALA A 206 43.95 -0.21 -5.24
C ALA A 206 44.97 -1.14 -4.55
N GLU A 207 45.28 -0.90 -3.27
CA GLU A 207 46.16 -1.78 -2.49
C GLU A 207 45.45 -3.11 -2.17
N VAL A 208 44.14 -3.12 -1.94
CA VAL A 208 43.37 -4.37 -1.80
C VAL A 208 43.37 -5.16 -3.11
N ASP A 209 43.12 -4.51 -4.25
CA ASP A 209 43.17 -5.19 -5.56
C ASP A 209 44.55 -5.77 -5.85
N ALA A 210 45.62 -5.02 -5.52
CA ALA A 210 46.99 -5.49 -5.66
C ALA A 210 47.25 -6.73 -4.81
N LEU A 211 46.89 -6.69 -3.51
CA LEU A 211 47.00 -7.83 -2.60
C LEU A 211 46.24 -9.06 -3.13
N ILE A 212 45.02 -8.91 -3.63
CA ILE A 212 44.26 -10.03 -4.21
C ILE A 212 44.99 -10.63 -5.41
N GLY A 213 45.56 -9.77 -6.26
CA GLY A 213 46.34 -10.18 -7.43
C GLY A 213 47.60 -10.94 -7.04
N GLU A 214 48.30 -10.49 -6.00
CA GLU A 214 49.50 -11.13 -5.45
C GLU A 214 49.16 -12.49 -4.82
N LEU A 215 48.12 -12.56 -3.97
CA LEU A 215 47.64 -13.83 -3.39
C LEU A 215 47.26 -14.85 -4.48
N ALA A 216 46.58 -14.41 -5.52
CA ALA A 216 46.21 -15.27 -6.66
C ALA A 216 47.43 -15.71 -7.47
N ALA A 217 48.41 -14.83 -7.68
CA ALA A 217 49.65 -15.15 -8.39
C ALA A 217 50.52 -16.16 -7.62
N ASP A 218 50.51 -16.10 -6.29
CA ASP A 218 51.14 -17.08 -5.40
C ASP A 218 50.34 -18.40 -5.28
N GLY A 219 49.20 -18.48 -5.98
CA GLY A 219 48.42 -19.70 -6.18
C GLY A 219 47.32 -19.92 -5.14
N LEU A 220 46.93 -18.90 -4.37
CA LEU A 220 45.76 -19.00 -3.49
C LEU A 220 44.48 -19.11 -4.34
N PRO A 221 43.61 -20.12 -4.11
CA PRO A 221 42.35 -20.23 -4.85
C PRO A 221 41.34 -19.19 -4.33
N ILE A 222 41.31 -18.01 -4.94
CA ILE A 222 40.39 -16.92 -4.60
C ILE A 222 38.98 -17.22 -5.15
N PRO A 223 37.93 -17.25 -4.31
CA PRO A 223 36.56 -17.35 -4.79
C PRO A 223 36.15 -16.13 -5.64
N PRO A 224 35.41 -16.31 -6.75
CA PRO A 224 35.05 -15.18 -7.64
C PRO A 224 34.30 -14.03 -6.95
N ILE A 225 33.53 -14.33 -5.91
CA ILE A 225 32.75 -13.32 -5.17
C ILE A 225 33.62 -12.36 -4.33
N VAL A 226 34.89 -12.72 -4.09
CA VAL A 226 35.87 -11.90 -3.36
C VAL A 226 37.15 -11.68 -4.16
N ASP A 227 37.12 -11.89 -5.48
CA ASP A 227 38.26 -11.54 -6.33
C ASP A 227 38.36 -10.01 -6.55
N GLN A 228 39.33 -9.57 -7.35
CA GLN A 228 39.56 -8.14 -7.65
C GLN A 228 38.30 -7.41 -8.16
N SER A 229 37.41 -8.12 -8.86
CA SER A 229 36.16 -7.58 -9.39
C SER A 229 34.98 -7.75 -8.43
N GLY A 230 35.01 -8.77 -7.56
CA GLY A 230 33.89 -9.16 -6.71
C GLY A 230 33.86 -8.51 -5.33
N TRP A 231 35.02 -8.31 -4.68
CA TRP A 231 35.07 -8.04 -3.23
C TRP A 231 34.33 -6.77 -2.79
N ARG A 232 34.24 -5.75 -3.64
CA ARG A 232 33.51 -4.50 -3.35
C ARG A 232 31.99 -4.67 -3.30
N THR A 233 31.50 -5.68 -4.00
CA THR A 233 30.07 -6.02 -4.10
C THR A 233 29.70 -7.25 -3.28
N TYR A 234 30.67 -7.78 -2.51
CA TYR A 234 30.39 -8.79 -1.50
C TYR A 234 29.33 -8.22 -0.55
N ALA A 235 28.28 -8.99 -0.30
CA ALA A 235 27.12 -8.58 0.50
C ALA A 235 26.79 -9.57 1.62
N ASN A 236 27.56 -10.66 1.75
CA ASN A 236 27.34 -11.69 2.78
C ASN A 236 27.67 -11.17 4.19
N GLU A 237 28.35 -10.02 4.29
CA GLU A 237 28.51 -9.28 5.53
C GLU A 237 27.19 -8.75 6.09
N LEU A 238 26.17 -8.59 5.24
CA LEU A 238 24.81 -8.25 5.66
C LEU A 238 23.87 -9.47 5.62
N ARG A 239 24.37 -10.71 5.55
CA ARG A 239 23.52 -11.91 5.28
C ARG A 239 22.32 -12.08 6.22
N ASP A 240 22.47 -11.69 7.49
CA ASP A 240 21.43 -11.89 8.51
C ASP A 240 20.29 -10.88 8.30
N LYS A 241 20.61 -9.70 7.74
CA LYS A 241 19.65 -8.65 7.37
C LYS A 241 20.22 -7.78 6.23
N PRO A 242 20.01 -8.19 4.96
CA PRO A 242 20.66 -7.58 3.81
C PRO A 242 19.98 -6.34 3.25
N ASP A 243 18.74 -6.08 3.67
CA ASP A 243 17.87 -5.04 3.14
C ASP A 243 17.33 -4.18 4.28
N VAL A 244 17.35 -2.86 4.10
CA VAL A 244 16.61 -1.90 4.92
C VAL A 244 15.21 -1.76 4.35
N ASP A 245 14.19 -2.02 5.17
CA ASP A 245 12.79 -2.02 4.75
C ASP A 245 11.84 -1.55 5.87
N LEU A 246 10.53 -1.69 5.66
CA LEU A 246 9.51 -1.33 6.66
C LEU A 246 9.73 -2.02 8.02
N ASN A 247 10.24 -3.25 8.06
CA ASN A 247 10.40 -4.02 9.30
C ASN A 247 11.46 -3.40 10.22
N ASP A 248 12.35 -2.57 9.68
CA ASP A 248 13.33 -1.81 10.46
C ASP A 248 12.75 -0.57 11.14
N VAL A 249 11.73 0.02 10.54
CA VAL A 249 11.18 1.31 10.98
C VAL A 249 9.80 1.20 11.60
N ARG A 250 9.14 0.04 11.45
CA ARG A 250 7.73 -0.19 11.79
C ARG A 250 7.39 0.28 13.19
N ASP A 251 8.09 -0.23 14.19
CA ASP A 251 7.81 0.06 15.60
C ASP A 251 8.04 1.54 15.93
N ALA A 252 9.06 2.16 15.31
CA ALA A 252 9.40 3.56 15.54
C ALA A 252 8.34 4.53 14.98
N CYS A 253 7.70 4.18 13.85
CA CYS A 253 6.74 5.03 13.16
C CYS A 253 5.26 4.60 13.28
N ALA A 254 4.96 3.45 13.87
CA ALA A 254 3.59 2.92 13.96
C ALA A 254 2.60 3.92 14.57
N GLY A 255 2.96 4.55 15.69
CA GLY A 255 2.12 5.56 16.35
C GLY A 255 1.83 6.76 15.43
N PRO A 256 2.86 7.47 14.94
CA PRO A 256 2.69 8.58 14.01
C PRO A 256 1.96 8.24 12.70
N VAL A 257 2.20 7.05 12.13
CA VAL A 257 1.54 6.60 10.90
C VAL A 257 0.04 6.38 11.13
N THR A 258 -0.33 5.77 12.25
CA THR A 258 -1.74 5.47 12.59
C THR A 258 -2.49 6.63 13.26
N ALA A 259 -1.78 7.71 13.60
CA ALA A 259 -2.35 8.86 14.29
C ALA A 259 -3.36 9.61 13.40
N ALA A 260 -4.48 9.99 14.01
CA ALA A 260 -5.37 10.99 13.43
C ALA A 260 -4.86 12.40 13.79
N THR A 261 -4.83 13.31 12.83
CA THR A 261 -4.49 14.73 13.08
C THR A 261 -5.70 15.61 12.78
N TYR A 262 -5.69 16.86 13.24
CA TYR A 262 -6.77 17.80 12.99
C TYR A 262 -6.29 18.90 12.04
N VAL A 263 -7.02 19.09 10.94
CA VAL A 263 -6.85 20.23 10.03
C VAL A 263 -8.16 20.98 9.98
N SER A 264 -8.17 22.24 10.42
CA SER A 264 -9.35 23.11 10.39
C SER A 264 -10.63 22.44 10.92
N GLN A 265 -10.55 21.85 12.12
CA GLN A 265 -11.62 21.10 12.81
C GLN A 265 -12.03 19.75 12.18
N SER A 266 -11.45 19.38 11.04
CA SER A 266 -11.61 18.05 10.44
C SER A 266 -10.55 17.11 10.98
N ARG A 267 -10.96 16.01 11.62
CA ARG A 267 -10.05 14.91 12.01
C ARG A 267 -9.71 14.11 10.75
N ILE A 268 -8.44 13.99 10.42
CA ILE A 268 -7.94 13.22 9.29
C ILE A 268 -7.27 11.97 9.86
N PRO A 269 -7.87 10.77 9.70
CA PRO A 269 -7.20 9.51 9.99
C PRO A 269 -5.89 9.39 9.20
N ASN A 270 -4.85 8.82 9.79
CA ASN A 270 -3.50 8.82 9.21
C ASN A 270 -3.02 10.23 8.80
N GLY A 271 -3.44 11.28 9.51
CA GLY A 271 -3.30 12.66 9.05
C GLY A 271 -1.85 13.12 8.84
N ASN A 272 -0.90 12.59 9.61
CA ASN A 272 0.53 12.81 9.34
C ASN A 272 0.95 12.25 7.97
N CYS A 273 0.40 11.09 7.59
CA CYS A 273 0.69 10.45 6.31
C CYS A 273 0.08 11.24 5.16
N TYR A 274 -1.16 11.71 5.31
CA TYR A 274 -1.81 12.59 4.34
C TYR A 274 -0.98 13.85 4.10
N GLU A 275 -0.52 14.49 5.16
CA GLU A 275 0.35 15.67 5.08
C GLU A 275 1.67 15.35 4.36
N PHE A 276 2.36 14.27 4.74
CA PHE A 276 3.64 13.89 4.15
C PHE A 276 3.57 13.57 2.65
N THR A 277 2.39 13.14 2.18
CA THR A 277 2.16 12.67 0.82
C THR A 277 1.31 13.63 -0.03
N ALA A 278 0.92 14.78 0.50
CA ALA A 278 0.12 15.78 -0.24
C ALA A 278 1.01 16.79 -0.99
N ASN A 279 0.47 17.43 -2.04
CA ASN A 279 0.92 18.71 -2.61
C ASN A 279 2.43 19.03 -2.51
N SER A 280 3.26 18.48 -3.40
CA SER A 280 4.71 18.74 -3.47
C SER A 280 5.50 18.38 -2.19
N GLN A 281 4.88 17.70 -1.22
CA GLN A 281 5.59 17.14 -0.06
C GLN A 281 6.42 15.92 -0.48
N PRO A 282 7.42 15.52 0.32
CA PRO A 282 8.39 14.53 -0.11
C PRO A 282 7.79 13.19 -0.56
N GLY A 283 6.71 12.73 0.08
CA GLY A 283 6.06 11.47 -0.25
C GLY A 283 5.06 11.53 -1.42
N SER A 284 4.83 12.70 -2.03
CA SER A 284 3.77 12.90 -3.03
C SER A 284 3.88 11.97 -4.25
N SER A 285 5.10 11.67 -4.71
CA SER A 285 5.32 10.75 -5.85
C SER A 285 4.96 9.29 -5.58
N TYR A 286 4.68 8.92 -4.33
CA TYR A 286 4.32 7.55 -3.93
C TYR A 286 2.83 7.43 -3.58
N ARG A 287 2.06 8.49 -3.77
CA ARG A 287 0.62 8.52 -3.52
C ARG A 287 -0.11 8.91 -4.79
N GLN A 288 -1.15 8.17 -5.14
CA GLN A 288 -2.15 8.64 -6.08
C GLN A 288 -3.09 9.65 -5.38
N LEU A 289 -3.31 10.80 -6.00
CA LEU A 289 -4.30 11.77 -5.51
C LEU A 289 -5.70 11.11 -5.46
N PRO A 290 -6.55 11.45 -4.46
CA PRO A 290 -7.97 11.14 -4.50
C PRO A 290 -8.56 11.60 -5.83
N GLY A 291 -9.21 10.69 -6.54
CA GLY A 291 -9.46 10.83 -7.97
C GLY A 291 -9.00 9.65 -8.80
N GLY A 292 -8.78 8.47 -8.19
CA GLY A 292 -8.71 7.17 -8.86
C GLY A 292 -9.98 6.78 -9.63
N GLY A 293 -10.74 7.77 -10.08
CA GLY A 293 -11.83 7.68 -11.02
C GLY A 293 -11.46 6.74 -12.16
N CYS A 294 -12.29 5.75 -12.41
CA CYS A 294 -12.21 4.90 -13.58
C CYS A 294 -12.58 5.76 -14.78
N CYS A 295 -11.59 6.34 -15.45
CA CYS A 295 -11.84 7.26 -16.54
C CYS A 295 -10.98 6.96 -17.77
N PHE A 296 -11.40 7.53 -18.89
CA PHE A 296 -10.77 7.45 -20.18
C PHE A 296 -10.27 8.81 -20.65
N ALA A 297 -9.30 8.81 -21.56
CA ALA A 297 -8.82 10.02 -22.22
C ALA A 297 -9.91 10.68 -23.09
N ALA A 298 -9.78 11.99 -23.34
CA ALA A 298 -10.78 12.77 -24.06
C ALA A 298 -11.02 12.34 -25.52
N ASP A 299 -10.04 11.68 -26.15
CA ASP A 299 -10.10 11.16 -27.52
C ASP A 299 -10.81 9.80 -27.64
N THR A 300 -11.28 9.26 -26.52
CA THR A 300 -11.92 7.94 -26.44
C THR A 300 -13.26 7.90 -27.17
N GLN A 301 -13.51 6.79 -27.85
CA GLN A 301 -14.76 6.50 -28.55
C GLN A 301 -15.49 5.34 -27.89
N VAL A 302 -16.82 5.31 -28.04
CA VAL A 302 -17.67 4.17 -27.69
C VAL A 302 -18.41 3.67 -28.92
N LEU A 303 -19.02 2.50 -28.82
CA LEU A 303 -19.96 2.03 -29.83
C LEU A 303 -21.38 2.49 -29.49
N ASP A 304 -22.03 3.19 -30.41
CA ASP A 304 -23.45 3.56 -30.31
C ASP A 304 -24.37 2.32 -30.39
N GLY A 305 -25.68 2.48 -30.19
CA GLY A 305 -26.64 1.38 -30.23
C GLY A 305 -26.72 0.63 -31.57
N THR A 306 -26.15 1.17 -32.65
CA THR A 306 -26.01 0.51 -33.96
C THR A 306 -24.66 -0.19 -34.15
N GLY A 307 -23.76 -0.05 -33.18
CA GLY A 307 -22.40 -0.57 -33.19
C GLY A 307 -21.40 0.29 -33.96
N GLN A 308 -21.72 1.57 -34.22
CA GLN A 308 -20.81 2.51 -34.87
C GLN A 308 -20.00 3.31 -33.85
N PRO A 309 -18.74 3.67 -34.16
CA PRO A 309 -17.92 4.50 -33.28
C PRO A 309 -18.47 5.91 -33.17
N VAL A 310 -18.60 6.40 -31.94
CA VAL A 310 -18.91 7.80 -31.64
C VAL A 310 -17.98 8.33 -30.55
N PRO A 311 -17.53 9.60 -30.62
CA PRO A 311 -16.73 10.20 -29.56
C PRO A 311 -17.50 10.19 -28.22
N MET A 312 -16.87 9.74 -27.14
CA MET A 312 -17.50 9.70 -25.82
C MET A 312 -17.90 11.11 -25.35
N SER A 313 -17.10 12.12 -25.69
CA SER A 313 -17.39 13.55 -25.43
C SER A 313 -18.62 14.08 -26.17
N GLY A 314 -19.05 13.39 -27.23
CA GLY A 314 -20.23 13.72 -28.03
C GLY A 314 -21.54 13.20 -27.46
N LEU A 315 -21.50 12.24 -26.53
CA LEU A 315 -22.68 11.58 -25.98
C LEU A 315 -23.46 12.50 -25.05
N ARG A 316 -24.78 12.33 -25.03
CA ARG A 316 -25.72 13.00 -24.14
C ARG A 316 -26.59 11.98 -23.42
N PRO A 317 -27.12 12.31 -22.23
CA PRO A 317 -28.14 11.48 -21.60
C PRO A 317 -29.28 11.15 -22.56
N GLY A 318 -29.74 9.91 -22.54
CA GLY A 318 -30.73 9.36 -23.46
C GLY A 318 -30.17 8.76 -24.76
N ASP A 319 -28.93 9.08 -25.16
CA ASP A 319 -28.28 8.43 -26.30
C ASP A 319 -28.14 6.91 -26.05
N LEU A 320 -28.25 6.10 -27.10
CA LEU A 320 -28.09 4.65 -26.97
C LEU A 320 -26.66 4.24 -27.27
N VAL A 321 -26.07 3.45 -26.38
CA VAL A 321 -24.78 2.80 -26.58
C VAL A 321 -24.92 1.29 -26.57
N LEU A 322 -24.01 0.62 -27.25
CA LEU A 322 -23.94 -0.82 -27.28
C LEU A 322 -23.30 -1.34 -25.99
N THR A 323 -24.00 -2.25 -25.32
CA THR A 323 -23.48 -2.99 -24.18
C THR A 323 -23.02 -4.36 -24.64
N ARG A 324 -22.63 -5.21 -23.68
CA ARG A 324 -22.28 -6.60 -23.98
C ARG A 324 -23.44 -7.37 -24.63
N ASP A 325 -24.61 -7.30 -24.00
CA ASP A 325 -25.75 -8.17 -24.32
C ASP A 325 -26.84 -7.45 -25.14
N ALA A 326 -26.89 -6.13 -25.09
CA ALA A 326 -27.95 -5.34 -25.73
C ALA A 326 -27.50 -3.89 -25.96
N THR A 327 -28.44 -2.94 -25.90
CA THR A 327 -28.19 -1.50 -25.88
C THR A 327 -28.72 -0.92 -24.58
N ALA A 328 -28.06 0.11 -24.07
CA ALA A 328 -28.51 0.87 -22.91
C ALA A 328 -28.48 2.36 -23.21
N ALA A 329 -29.36 3.11 -22.56
CA ALA A 329 -29.34 4.56 -22.63
C ALA A 329 -28.19 5.11 -21.76
N VAL A 330 -27.55 6.16 -22.23
CA VAL A 330 -26.61 6.96 -21.43
C VAL A 330 -27.41 7.66 -20.33
N GLY A 331 -27.00 7.49 -19.07
CA GLY A 331 -27.57 8.21 -17.94
C GLY A 331 -26.81 9.50 -17.66
N TYR A 332 -25.48 9.41 -17.60
CA TYR A 332 -24.61 10.53 -17.24
C TYR A 332 -23.21 10.34 -17.84
N VAL A 333 -22.57 11.43 -18.27
CA VAL A 333 -21.17 11.45 -18.73
C VAL A 333 -20.35 12.22 -17.71
N ALA A 334 -19.46 11.54 -17.00
CA ALA A 334 -18.57 12.16 -16.03
C ALA A 334 -17.40 12.84 -16.74
N THR A 335 -17.00 14.03 -16.27
CA THR A 335 -15.88 14.80 -16.88
C THR A 335 -14.82 15.26 -15.87
N PRO A 336 -14.24 14.37 -15.03
CA PRO A 336 -13.28 14.78 -13.99
C PRO A 336 -11.98 15.33 -14.60
N LEU A 337 -11.30 16.23 -13.87
CA LEU A 337 -10.01 16.82 -14.28
C LEU A 337 -8.87 15.80 -14.16
N ARG A 338 -8.08 15.57 -15.21
CA ARG A 338 -6.97 14.60 -15.23
C ARG A 338 -5.98 14.79 -14.08
N GLY A 339 -5.52 16.01 -13.82
CA GLY A 339 -4.47 16.24 -12.84
C GLY A 339 -3.19 15.47 -13.17
N GLU A 340 -2.56 14.85 -12.17
CA GLU A 340 -1.31 14.08 -12.33
C GLU A 340 -1.54 12.59 -12.66
N ARG A 341 -2.77 12.18 -12.95
CA ARG A 341 -3.12 10.76 -13.13
C ARG A 341 -2.42 10.17 -14.37
N PRO A 342 -1.64 9.08 -14.20
CA PRO A 342 -1.06 8.37 -15.34
C PRO A 342 -2.17 7.68 -16.14
N LEU A 343 -2.00 7.66 -17.46
CA LEU A 343 -2.87 6.95 -18.37
C LEU A 343 -2.11 5.78 -19.00
N TYR A 344 -2.83 4.71 -19.28
CA TYR A 344 -2.31 3.48 -19.84
C TYR A 344 -3.13 3.05 -21.05
N ARG A 345 -2.51 2.28 -21.94
CA ARG A 345 -3.17 1.70 -23.12
C ARG A 345 -2.66 0.28 -23.37
N PRO A 346 -3.52 -0.67 -23.78
CA PRO A 346 -3.07 -2.00 -24.22
C PRO A 346 -2.18 -1.88 -25.47
N ALA A 347 -1.08 -2.63 -25.49
CA ALA A 347 -0.21 -2.72 -26.65
C ALA A 347 -0.98 -3.34 -27.83
N GLY A 348 -1.04 -2.61 -28.94
CA GLY A 348 -1.81 -2.98 -30.14
C GLY A 348 -3.06 -2.13 -30.41
N GLY A 349 -3.41 -1.19 -29.52
CA GLY A 349 -4.49 -0.22 -29.74
C GLY A 349 -5.55 -0.23 -28.64
N GLY A 350 -6.57 0.63 -28.79
CA GLY A 350 -7.66 0.80 -27.84
C GLY A 350 -7.62 2.11 -27.06
N ALA A 351 -8.58 2.30 -26.16
CA ALA A 351 -8.71 3.52 -25.36
C ALA A 351 -7.54 3.68 -24.37
N ALA A 352 -7.19 4.93 -24.07
CA ALA A 352 -6.30 5.25 -22.97
C ALA A 352 -7.13 5.47 -21.69
N PHE A 353 -6.71 4.90 -20.56
CA PHE A 353 -7.48 4.90 -19.31
C PHE A 353 -6.60 5.02 -18.07
N THR A 354 -7.21 5.39 -16.94
CA THR A 354 -6.54 5.49 -15.62
C THR A 354 -6.13 4.12 -15.07
N ALA A 355 -5.12 4.07 -14.21
CA ALA A 355 -4.57 2.81 -13.67
C ALA A 355 -5.63 1.86 -13.03
N THR A 356 -6.67 2.46 -12.48
CA THR A 356 -7.78 1.79 -11.76
C THR A 356 -8.94 1.41 -12.67
N HIS A 357 -8.99 1.81 -13.94
CA HIS A 357 -10.17 1.56 -14.78
C HIS A 357 -10.40 0.05 -15.02
N PRO A 358 -11.58 -0.50 -14.67
CA PRO A 358 -11.87 -1.92 -14.81
C PRO A 358 -12.19 -2.30 -16.26
N VAL A 359 -11.45 -3.26 -16.80
CA VAL A 359 -11.71 -3.88 -18.10
C VAL A 359 -12.17 -5.32 -17.90
N VAL A 360 -13.21 -5.75 -18.62
CA VAL A 360 -13.80 -7.08 -18.40
C VAL A 360 -12.85 -8.19 -18.87
N ASN A 361 -12.60 -9.16 -17.99
CA ASN A 361 -11.76 -10.31 -18.29
C ASN A 361 -12.53 -11.36 -19.08
N ALA A 362 -12.15 -11.62 -20.33
CA ALA A 362 -12.74 -12.70 -21.11
C ALA A 362 -12.38 -14.09 -20.55
N ALA A 363 -11.27 -14.23 -19.81
CA ALA A 363 -10.87 -15.52 -19.24
C ALA A 363 -11.82 -16.03 -18.14
N ALA A 364 -12.57 -15.13 -17.47
CA ALA A 364 -13.56 -15.47 -16.44
C ALA A 364 -14.63 -16.45 -16.91
N GLU A 365 -14.93 -16.45 -18.20
CA GLU A 365 -15.99 -17.29 -18.76
C GLU A 365 -15.45 -18.39 -19.68
N LEU A 366 -14.19 -18.29 -20.09
CA LEU A 366 -13.56 -19.23 -21.02
C LEU A 366 -12.84 -20.38 -20.31
N HIS A 367 -12.61 -20.30 -18.99
CA HIS A 367 -11.84 -21.28 -18.23
C HIS A 367 -12.68 -21.93 -17.12
N GLY A 368 -12.48 -23.23 -16.90
CA GLY A 368 -13.13 -23.99 -15.81
C GLY A 368 -12.53 -23.76 -14.41
N GLN A 369 -11.65 -22.78 -14.26
CA GLN A 369 -11.05 -22.36 -12.99
C GLN A 369 -11.49 -20.91 -12.71
N PRO A 370 -11.70 -20.51 -11.43
CA PRO A 370 -12.05 -19.14 -11.10
C PRO A 370 -11.00 -18.16 -11.63
N GLN A 371 -11.39 -17.24 -12.51
CA GLN A 371 -10.57 -16.12 -12.94
C GLN A 371 -11.23 -14.81 -12.49
N PRO A 372 -10.45 -13.75 -12.28
CA PRO A 372 -10.99 -12.44 -11.92
C PRO A 372 -11.97 -11.95 -12.97
N ALA A 373 -13.10 -11.38 -12.58
CA ALA A 373 -14.11 -10.87 -13.51
C ALA A 373 -13.64 -9.63 -14.26
N VAL A 374 -12.83 -8.78 -13.61
CA VAL A 374 -12.26 -7.56 -14.19
C VAL A 374 -10.76 -7.51 -13.99
N LEU A 375 -10.10 -6.73 -14.85
CA LEU A 375 -8.67 -6.47 -14.80
C LEU A 375 -8.43 -4.96 -14.74
N ALA A 376 -7.40 -4.54 -14.01
CA ALA A 376 -6.91 -3.16 -13.96
C ALA A 376 -5.38 -3.15 -13.90
N VAL A 377 -4.75 -2.04 -14.27
CA VAL A 377 -3.28 -1.90 -14.16
C VAL A 377 -2.86 -1.97 -12.69
N GLU A 378 -3.64 -1.32 -11.82
CA GLU A 378 -3.45 -1.35 -10.37
C GLU A 378 -4.66 -2.02 -9.67
N PRO A 379 -4.70 -3.37 -9.60
CA PRO A 379 -5.87 -4.10 -9.11
C PRO A 379 -6.17 -3.85 -7.63
N THR A 380 -5.15 -3.69 -6.78
CA THR A 380 -5.32 -3.38 -5.36
C THR A 380 -5.94 -2.00 -5.17
N ALA A 381 -5.46 -1.00 -5.91
CA ALA A 381 -6.02 0.35 -5.88
C ALA A 381 -7.49 0.37 -6.32
N LEU A 382 -7.85 -0.41 -7.35
CA LEU A 382 -9.24 -0.58 -7.75
C LEU A 382 -10.09 -1.27 -6.67
N LEU A 383 -9.59 -2.32 -6.00
CA LEU A 383 -10.31 -3.00 -4.91
C LEU A 383 -10.60 -2.10 -3.71
N ASP A 384 -9.68 -1.17 -3.42
CA ASP A 384 -9.82 -0.22 -2.32
C ASP A 384 -10.79 0.90 -2.69
N ALA A 385 -10.73 1.40 -3.93
CA ALA A 385 -11.65 2.42 -4.43
C ALA A 385 -13.07 1.88 -4.64
N LEU A 386 -13.19 0.66 -5.17
CA LEU A 386 -14.45 0.04 -5.61
C LEU A 386 -14.58 -1.42 -5.10
N PRO A 387 -14.81 -1.60 -3.79
CA PRO A 387 -14.94 -2.90 -3.14
C PRO A 387 -16.01 -3.83 -3.71
N LEU A 388 -17.00 -3.27 -4.43
CA LEU A 388 -18.05 -4.04 -5.08
C LEU A 388 -17.49 -5.03 -6.11
N PHE A 389 -16.29 -4.80 -6.64
CA PHE A 389 -15.60 -5.75 -7.50
C PHE A 389 -14.96 -6.93 -6.76
N ALA A 390 -14.82 -6.88 -5.43
CA ALA A 390 -14.12 -7.90 -4.64
C ALA A 390 -14.74 -9.30 -4.83
N ALA A 391 -16.08 -9.40 -4.87
CA ALA A 391 -16.76 -10.67 -5.09
C ALA A 391 -16.50 -11.27 -6.49
N GLY A 392 -16.36 -10.42 -7.52
CA GLY A 392 -16.01 -10.88 -8.87
C GLY A 392 -14.52 -11.17 -9.05
N GLY A 393 -13.68 -10.66 -8.15
CA GLY A 393 -12.23 -10.67 -8.27
C GLY A 393 -11.72 -9.60 -9.23
N VAL A 394 -10.63 -8.95 -8.82
CA VAL A 394 -9.89 -7.97 -9.62
C VAL A 394 -8.48 -8.49 -9.84
N GLY A 395 -8.06 -8.55 -11.11
CA GLY A 395 -6.72 -9.03 -11.49
C GLY A 395 -5.86 -7.99 -12.19
N PRO A 396 -4.55 -8.25 -12.31
CA PRO A 396 -3.66 -7.36 -13.02
C PRO A 396 -3.93 -7.42 -14.54
N LEU A 397 -3.94 -6.26 -15.17
CA LEU A 397 -3.95 -6.11 -16.61
C LEU A 397 -2.50 -6.02 -17.12
N GLY A 398 -2.08 -6.99 -17.92
CA GLY A 398 -0.72 -7.05 -18.45
C GLY A 398 -0.58 -8.01 -19.63
N ALA A 399 0.67 -8.34 -19.98
CA ALA A 399 0.95 -9.33 -21.01
C ALA A 399 0.34 -10.70 -20.63
N GLY A 400 -0.42 -11.30 -21.55
CA GLY A 400 -1.12 -12.57 -21.35
C GLY A 400 -2.57 -12.44 -20.87
N SER A 401 -3.00 -11.27 -20.40
CA SER A 401 -4.39 -11.00 -20.05
C SER A 401 -5.32 -11.21 -21.25
N ARG A 402 -6.58 -11.62 -21.01
CA ARG A 402 -7.58 -11.81 -22.08
C ARG A 402 -8.72 -10.82 -21.94
N LEU A 403 -8.93 -10.00 -22.96
CA LEU A 403 -9.99 -8.99 -22.98
C LEU A 403 -11.06 -9.35 -23.99
N TRP A 404 -12.31 -9.02 -23.69
CA TRP A 404 -13.34 -9.00 -24.71
C TRP A 404 -13.03 -7.91 -25.74
N HIS A 405 -13.26 -8.23 -27.00
CA HIS A 405 -12.89 -7.42 -28.14
C HIS A 405 -13.98 -7.41 -29.20
N ARG A 406 -14.23 -6.24 -29.78
CA ARG A 406 -15.19 -6.06 -30.87
C ARG A 406 -14.67 -5.08 -31.93
N ARG A 407 -14.97 -5.36 -33.20
CA ARG A 407 -14.74 -4.43 -34.31
C ARG A 407 -15.99 -3.60 -34.61
N PRO A 408 -15.84 -2.31 -34.95
CA PRO A 408 -16.95 -1.44 -35.34
C PRO A 408 -17.80 -1.99 -36.49
N GLY A 409 -19.12 -1.77 -36.42
CA GLY A 409 -20.08 -1.99 -37.52
C GLY A 409 -20.18 -3.43 -38.04
N SER A 410 -19.47 -4.38 -37.44
CA SER A 410 -19.18 -5.65 -38.08
C SER A 410 -20.33 -6.66 -37.99
N GLY A 411 -21.24 -6.52 -37.01
CA GLY A 411 -22.19 -7.58 -36.67
C GLY A 411 -21.52 -8.93 -36.32
N VAL A 412 -20.19 -8.95 -36.22
CA VAL A 412 -19.33 -10.12 -35.95
C VAL A 412 -19.41 -10.45 -34.46
N PRO A 413 -19.29 -11.74 -34.09
CA PRO A 413 -19.25 -12.17 -32.70
C PRO A 413 -18.23 -11.40 -31.86
N VAL A 414 -18.56 -11.24 -30.59
CA VAL A 414 -17.63 -10.82 -29.54
C VAL A 414 -16.54 -11.87 -29.41
N ASP A 415 -15.28 -11.47 -29.59
CA ASP A 415 -14.11 -12.37 -29.50
C ASP A 415 -13.23 -11.99 -28.30
N ALA A 416 -12.37 -12.90 -27.87
CA ALA A 416 -11.41 -12.65 -26.80
C ALA A 416 -9.99 -12.49 -27.37
N VAL A 417 -9.33 -11.36 -27.08
CA VAL A 417 -7.95 -11.07 -27.51
C VAL A 417 -6.96 -11.18 -26.36
N THR A 418 -5.76 -11.68 -26.63
CA THR A 418 -4.67 -11.69 -25.66
C THR A 418 -3.87 -10.39 -25.74
N VAL A 419 -3.72 -9.72 -24.61
CA VAL A 419 -2.92 -8.51 -24.45
C VAL A 419 -1.43 -8.87 -24.52
N THR A 420 -0.66 -8.13 -25.30
CA THR A 420 0.80 -8.36 -25.44
C THR A 420 1.61 -7.53 -24.46
N GLY A 421 1.02 -6.45 -23.94
CA GLY A 421 1.59 -5.55 -22.94
C GLY A 421 0.63 -4.39 -22.64
N VAL A 422 0.98 -3.57 -21.67
CA VAL A 422 0.30 -2.31 -21.35
C VAL A 422 1.36 -1.22 -21.31
N GLU A 423 1.10 -0.11 -21.99
CA GLU A 423 2.05 0.97 -22.16
C GLU A 423 1.56 2.26 -21.50
N PRO A 424 2.44 3.00 -20.79
CA PRO A 424 2.09 4.31 -20.26
C PRO A 424 1.93 5.31 -21.42
N VAL A 425 0.86 6.09 -21.38
CA VAL A 425 0.59 7.17 -22.32
C VAL A 425 1.28 8.42 -21.82
N ARG A 426 2.05 9.07 -22.72
CA ARG A 426 2.81 10.28 -22.38
C ARG A 426 1.89 11.35 -21.78
N PRO A 427 2.31 12.04 -20.71
CA PRO A 427 1.51 13.13 -20.14
C PRO A 427 1.24 14.22 -21.17
N ILE A 428 -0.03 14.59 -21.29
CA ILE A 428 -0.54 15.83 -21.92
C ILE A 428 -0.85 16.79 -20.75
N PRO A 429 -0.94 18.13 -20.95
CA PRO A 429 -1.14 19.08 -19.85
C PRO A 429 -2.24 18.71 -18.85
N ALA A 430 -2.04 19.07 -17.57
CA ALA A 430 -2.84 18.65 -16.42
C ALA A 430 -4.30 19.16 -16.42
N ASP A 431 -4.61 20.13 -17.28
CA ASP A 431 -5.94 20.71 -17.49
C ASP A 431 -6.84 19.88 -18.43
N GLU A 432 -6.35 18.75 -18.94
CA GLU A 432 -7.16 17.81 -19.70
C GLU A 432 -8.31 17.23 -18.84
N HIS A 433 -9.52 17.14 -19.39
CA HIS A 433 -10.62 16.40 -18.78
C HIS A 433 -10.55 14.93 -19.19
N LEU A 434 -10.74 14.03 -18.23
CA LEU A 434 -11.04 12.63 -18.50
C LEU A 434 -12.55 12.44 -18.61
N LEU A 435 -12.96 11.30 -19.15
CA LEU A 435 -14.36 10.95 -19.39
C LEU A 435 -14.69 9.60 -18.75
N ASP A 436 -15.89 9.46 -18.19
CA ASP A 436 -16.48 8.16 -17.89
C ASP A 436 -17.96 8.13 -18.28
N LEU A 437 -18.48 6.94 -18.54
CA LEU A 437 -19.84 6.74 -19.05
C LEU A 437 -20.67 5.92 -18.06
N HIS A 438 -21.71 6.54 -17.50
CA HIS A 438 -22.68 5.85 -16.66
C HIS A 438 -23.96 5.60 -17.44
N LEU A 439 -24.43 4.36 -17.43
CA LEU A 439 -25.61 3.92 -18.16
C LEU A 439 -26.86 4.07 -17.28
N ALA A 440 -27.99 4.38 -17.90
CA ALA A 440 -29.28 4.41 -17.23
C ALA A 440 -29.55 3.03 -16.62
N PRO A 441 -29.85 2.96 -15.32
CA PRO A 441 -29.92 1.70 -14.61
C PRO A 441 -31.15 0.89 -15.07
N SER A 442 -30.98 -0.42 -15.22
CA SER A 442 -32.09 -1.36 -15.40
C SER A 442 -31.87 -2.62 -14.56
N ASP A 443 -32.95 -3.21 -14.04
CA ASP A 443 -32.89 -4.36 -13.14
C ASP A 443 -32.06 -5.51 -13.75
N GLY A 444 -31.07 -5.98 -13.01
CA GLY A 444 -30.17 -7.08 -13.39
C GLY A 444 -29.20 -6.77 -14.54
N SER A 445 -29.22 -5.57 -15.11
CA SER A 445 -28.32 -5.19 -16.20
C SER A 445 -26.93 -4.81 -15.68
N ARG A 446 -25.90 -5.29 -16.38
CA ARG A 446 -24.54 -4.79 -16.19
C ARG A 446 -24.38 -3.46 -16.91
N GLN A 447 -23.63 -2.54 -16.32
CA GLN A 447 -23.33 -1.25 -16.94
C GLN A 447 -22.14 -1.31 -17.92
N GLU A 448 -21.83 -2.49 -18.46
CA GLU A 448 -20.70 -2.70 -19.36
C GLU A 448 -20.91 -2.01 -20.72
N PHE A 449 -19.88 -1.36 -21.26
CA PHE A 449 -19.92 -0.72 -22.58
C PHE A 449 -18.62 -0.93 -23.36
N TRP A 450 -18.73 -0.85 -24.70
CA TRP A 450 -17.59 -0.99 -25.60
C TRP A 450 -16.85 0.33 -25.78
N VAL A 451 -15.56 0.34 -25.48
CA VAL A 451 -14.70 1.54 -25.47
C VAL A 451 -13.41 1.32 -26.27
N GLY A 452 -12.96 2.33 -27.01
CA GLY A 452 -11.88 2.16 -27.97
C GLY A 452 -11.32 3.44 -28.59
N ASP A 453 -10.50 3.26 -29.63
CA ASP A 453 -9.82 4.33 -30.38
C ASP A 453 -10.39 4.53 -31.81
N GLY A 454 -11.56 3.96 -32.08
CA GLY A 454 -12.18 3.95 -33.41
C GLY A 454 -11.81 2.74 -34.27
N THR A 455 -10.76 2.00 -33.92
CA THR A 455 -10.37 0.75 -34.62
C THR A 455 -10.58 -0.49 -33.76
N THR A 456 -10.22 -0.39 -32.49
CA THR A 456 -10.19 -1.50 -31.54
C THR A 456 -11.02 -1.13 -30.32
N PHE A 457 -12.00 -1.97 -29.97
CA PHE A 457 -12.88 -1.75 -28.82
C PHE A 457 -12.79 -2.91 -27.85
N HIS A 458 -12.67 -2.58 -26.58
CA HIS A 458 -12.68 -3.51 -25.45
C HIS A 458 -13.92 -3.27 -24.59
N LEU A 459 -14.35 -4.31 -23.88
CA LEU A 459 -15.47 -4.18 -22.95
C LEU A 459 -14.95 -3.66 -21.61
N ALA A 460 -15.45 -2.50 -21.19
CA ALA A 460 -15.13 -1.89 -19.90
C ALA A 460 -16.38 -1.76 -19.04
N CYS A 461 -16.18 -1.53 -17.75
CA CYS A 461 -17.23 -1.23 -16.80
C CYS A 461 -17.02 0.18 -16.24
N PRO A 462 -18.09 0.91 -15.91
CA PRO A 462 -17.96 2.05 -15.03
C PRO A 462 -17.63 1.55 -13.62
N GLU A 463 -17.40 2.50 -12.73
CA GLU A 463 -17.10 2.24 -11.32
C GLU A 463 -18.15 1.39 -10.59
N PHE A 464 -19.39 1.45 -11.09
CA PHE A 464 -20.53 0.72 -10.57
C PHE A 464 -21.02 -0.29 -11.63
N PRO A 465 -20.42 -1.49 -11.70
CA PRO A 465 -20.72 -2.44 -12.78
C PRO A 465 -22.15 -2.99 -12.68
N VAL A 466 -22.70 -3.11 -11.46
CA VAL A 466 -24.05 -3.59 -11.17
C VAL A 466 -24.56 -2.87 -9.91
N LEU A 467 -25.58 -2.03 -10.05
CA LEU A 467 -26.16 -1.32 -8.89
C LEU A 467 -26.92 -2.27 -7.96
N ASP A 468 -27.51 -3.32 -8.50
CA ASP A 468 -28.28 -4.32 -7.73
C ASP A 468 -27.40 -5.13 -6.77
N SER A 469 -26.11 -5.31 -7.07
CA SER A 469 -25.19 -6.05 -6.20
C SER A 469 -24.66 -5.22 -5.02
N ALA A 470 -24.84 -3.88 -5.04
CA ALA A 470 -24.43 -3.03 -3.93
C ALA A 470 -25.39 -3.11 -2.71
N GLY A 471 -26.56 -3.73 -2.88
CA GLY A 471 -27.52 -4.00 -1.82
C GLY A 471 -27.97 -2.74 -1.06
N ALA A 472 -28.13 -2.86 0.27
CA ALA A 472 -28.59 -1.75 1.10
C ALA A 472 -27.62 -0.56 1.14
N SER A 473 -26.31 -0.78 0.94
CA SER A 473 -25.29 0.27 1.03
C SER A 473 -25.43 1.35 -0.05
N ALA A 474 -25.98 1.00 -1.22
CA ALA A 474 -26.24 1.96 -2.30
C ALA A 474 -27.21 3.08 -1.86
N TYR A 475 -28.14 2.80 -0.93
CA TYR A 475 -29.02 3.82 -0.40
C TYR A 475 -28.27 4.95 0.33
N SER A 476 -27.13 4.66 0.97
CA SER A 476 -26.30 5.69 1.62
C SER A 476 -25.66 6.62 0.60
N VAL A 477 -25.02 6.04 -0.42
CA VAL A 477 -24.33 6.80 -1.47
C VAL A 477 -25.33 7.68 -2.22
N VAL A 478 -26.44 7.11 -2.68
CA VAL A 478 -27.44 7.84 -3.47
C VAL A 478 -28.13 8.92 -2.62
N ALA A 479 -28.45 8.65 -1.35
CA ALA A 479 -29.07 9.65 -0.49
C ALA A 479 -28.16 10.85 -0.23
N LEU A 480 -26.87 10.61 0.00
CA LEU A 480 -25.89 11.68 0.16
C LEU A 480 -25.77 12.49 -1.12
N MET A 481 -25.61 11.84 -2.27
CA MET A 481 -25.39 12.52 -3.55
C MET A 481 -26.62 13.30 -4.04
N GLU A 482 -27.83 12.73 -3.95
CA GLU A 482 -29.07 13.46 -4.24
C GLU A 482 -29.17 14.74 -3.38
N ALA A 483 -28.85 14.65 -2.09
CA ALA A 483 -28.93 15.78 -1.18
C ALA A 483 -27.82 16.82 -1.39
N LEU A 484 -26.59 16.43 -1.71
CA LEU A 484 -25.51 17.35 -2.05
C LEU A 484 -25.80 18.11 -3.36
N VAL A 485 -26.28 17.42 -4.40
CA VAL A 485 -26.68 18.07 -5.64
C VAL A 485 -27.82 19.04 -5.39
N ALA A 486 -28.85 18.63 -4.63
CA ALA A 486 -29.98 19.48 -4.27
C ALA A 486 -29.59 20.68 -3.38
N SER A 487 -28.51 20.59 -2.59
CA SER A 487 -28.08 21.69 -1.71
C SER A 487 -27.52 22.87 -2.49
N ASN A 488 -27.11 22.68 -3.75
CA ASN A 488 -26.45 23.70 -4.57
C ASN A 488 -25.27 24.37 -3.85
N GLY A 489 -24.41 23.57 -3.22
CA GLY A 489 -23.21 24.02 -2.51
C GLY A 489 -23.42 24.23 -1.01
N PRO A 490 -22.34 24.60 -0.28
CA PRO A 490 -22.36 24.70 1.19
C PRO A 490 -23.28 25.81 1.72
N ASP A 491 -23.52 26.86 0.94
CA ASP A 491 -24.32 28.03 1.34
C ASP A 491 -25.62 28.17 0.54
N GLY A 492 -25.95 27.19 -0.32
CA GLY A 492 -27.12 27.26 -1.21
C GLY A 492 -27.01 28.27 -2.36
N ALA A 493 -25.87 28.93 -2.50
CA ALA A 493 -25.61 29.98 -3.48
C ALA A 493 -24.74 29.53 -4.67
N GLY A 494 -24.60 28.23 -4.87
CA GLY A 494 -23.68 27.61 -5.82
C GLY A 494 -22.44 27.04 -5.13
N TRP A 495 -21.69 26.24 -5.89
CA TRP A 495 -20.45 25.62 -5.42
C TRP A 495 -19.26 26.56 -5.59
N PRO A 496 -18.41 26.73 -4.56
CA PRO A 496 -17.14 27.46 -4.69
C PRO A 496 -16.28 26.90 -5.84
N ALA A 497 -15.60 27.78 -6.58
CA ALA A 497 -14.75 27.39 -7.72
C ALA A 497 -13.66 26.37 -7.32
N ASP A 498 -13.15 26.48 -6.10
CA ASP A 498 -12.06 25.63 -5.59
C ASP A 498 -12.55 24.29 -5.02
N THR A 499 -13.86 23.99 -5.07
CA THR A 499 -14.43 22.81 -4.42
C THR A 499 -13.78 21.52 -4.94
N VAL A 500 -13.57 21.40 -6.25
CA VAL A 500 -12.93 20.23 -6.86
C VAL A 500 -11.56 19.98 -6.23
N GLN A 501 -10.72 21.01 -6.18
CA GLN A 501 -9.39 20.92 -5.60
C GLN A 501 -9.45 20.70 -4.07
N VAL A 502 -10.47 21.19 -3.38
CA VAL A 502 -10.67 20.90 -1.95
C VAL A 502 -11.00 19.44 -1.72
N ILE A 503 -11.85 18.84 -2.55
CA ILE A 503 -12.19 17.41 -2.44
C ILE A 503 -10.99 16.53 -2.80
N GLN A 504 -10.21 16.90 -3.82
CA GLN A 504 -8.98 16.18 -4.16
C GLN A 504 -7.96 16.23 -3.01
N ASP A 505 -7.80 17.38 -2.34
CA ASP A 505 -6.80 17.52 -1.28
C ASP A 505 -7.26 16.94 0.06
N LEU A 506 -8.54 17.15 0.41
CA LEU A 506 -9.08 16.96 1.76
C LEU A 506 -10.30 16.05 1.82
N GLY A 507 -10.74 15.47 0.70
CA GLY A 507 -11.95 14.66 0.58
C GLY A 507 -12.01 13.54 1.62
N VAL A 508 -10.91 12.81 1.83
CA VAL A 508 -10.89 11.73 2.84
C VAL A 508 -11.16 12.24 4.26
N GLY A 509 -10.59 13.40 4.62
CA GLY A 509 -10.90 14.05 5.89
C GLY A 509 -12.37 14.48 5.96
N ILE A 510 -12.88 15.16 4.93
CA ILE A 510 -14.25 15.68 4.90
C ILE A 510 -15.28 14.54 5.00
N PHE A 511 -15.18 13.54 4.12
CA PHE A 511 -16.11 12.43 4.07
C PHE A 511 -15.93 11.45 5.24
N GLY A 512 -14.70 11.22 5.71
CA GLY A 512 -14.42 10.41 6.90
C GLY A 512 -15.05 11.01 8.16
N ASN A 513 -14.86 12.31 8.41
CA ASN A 513 -15.52 13.00 9.52
C ASN A 513 -17.04 12.99 9.40
N ALA A 514 -17.56 13.18 8.18
CA ALA A 514 -18.98 13.14 7.94
C ALA A 514 -19.56 11.76 8.27
N LEU A 515 -18.86 10.68 7.89
CA LEU A 515 -19.25 9.32 8.24
C LEU A 515 -19.19 9.10 9.75
N GLU A 516 -18.13 9.52 10.45
CA GLU A 516 -18.03 9.43 11.92
C GLU A 516 -19.21 10.14 12.62
N HIS A 517 -19.53 11.36 12.19
CA HIS A 517 -20.65 12.14 12.73
C HIS A 517 -22.01 11.49 12.42
N ALA A 518 -22.19 11.02 11.19
CA ALA A 518 -23.41 10.34 10.77
C ALA A 518 -23.61 9.04 11.54
N LEU A 519 -22.55 8.26 11.75
CA LEU A 519 -22.60 7.06 12.57
C LEU A 519 -23.03 7.37 14.01
N ALA A 520 -22.55 8.47 14.59
CA ALA A 520 -22.90 8.88 15.97
C ALA A 520 -24.36 9.36 16.14
N THR A 521 -25.00 9.80 15.07
CA THR A 521 -26.33 10.45 15.12
C THR A 521 -27.43 9.64 14.45
N THR A 522 -27.09 8.72 13.55
CA THR A 522 -28.06 7.88 12.84
C THR A 522 -28.55 6.78 13.77
N PRO A 523 -29.87 6.70 14.04
CA PRO A 523 -30.40 5.66 14.89
C PRO A 523 -30.35 4.31 14.16
N SER A 524 -29.82 3.28 14.84
CA SER A 524 -29.74 1.92 14.30
C SER A 524 -31.12 1.38 13.94
N PHE A 525 -32.07 1.51 14.87
CA PHE A 525 -33.47 1.13 14.70
C PHE A 525 -34.31 2.40 14.61
N ASP A 526 -35.50 2.34 13.98
CA ASP A 526 -36.42 3.48 13.80
C ASP A 526 -36.01 4.53 12.76
N ALA A 527 -35.00 4.25 11.93
CA ALA A 527 -34.73 5.04 10.74
C ALA A 527 -35.96 5.03 9.80
N PRO A 528 -36.32 6.16 9.16
CA PRO A 528 -37.44 6.22 8.22
C PRO A 528 -37.30 5.16 7.11
N PRO A 529 -38.41 4.56 6.65
CA PRO A 529 -38.38 3.63 5.53
C PRO A 529 -37.66 4.23 4.31
N ALA A 530 -36.83 3.41 3.65
CA ALA A 530 -36.20 3.83 2.42
C ALA A 530 -37.26 4.23 1.35
N THR A 531 -37.00 5.33 0.65
CA THR A 531 -37.95 5.93 -0.29
C THR A 531 -37.62 5.54 -1.73
N GLY A 532 -38.47 4.72 -2.37
CA GLY A 532 -38.25 4.22 -3.73
C GLY A 532 -37.14 3.17 -3.81
N THR A 533 -36.95 2.57 -4.98
CA THR A 533 -35.84 1.62 -5.21
C THR A 533 -34.52 2.36 -5.48
N VAL A 534 -33.38 1.68 -5.29
CA VAL A 534 -32.06 2.26 -5.65
C VAL A 534 -32.03 2.67 -7.13
N VAL A 535 -32.53 1.81 -8.02
CA VAL A 535 -32.61 2.06 -9.47
C VAL A 535 -33.39 3.35 -9.77
N GLU A 536 -34.58 3.52 -9.17
CA GLU A 536 -35.40 4.73 -9.34
C GLU A 536 -34.69 6.00 -8.85
N ARG A 537 -33.95 5.91 -7.74
CA ARG A 537 -33.23 7.05 -7.18
C ARG A 537 -31.98 7.40 -8.00
N VAL A 538 -31.23 6.41 -8.48
CA VAL A 538 -30.10 6.66 -9.39
C VAL A 538 -30.59 7.29 -10.69
N ALA A 539 -31.68 6.78 -11.28
CA ALA A 539 -32.28 7.38 -12.46
C ALA A 539 -32.71 8.84 -12.22
N ARG A 540 -33.27 9.15 -11.06
CA ARG A 540 -33.60 10.53 -10.65
C ARG A 540 -32.36 11.40 -10.44
N LEU A 541 -31.30 10.87 -9.85
CA LEU A 541 -30.03 11.59 -9.71
C LEU A 541 -29.46 11.95 -11.08
N TYR A 542 -29.44 11.00 -12.01
CA TYR A 542 -28.94 11.24 -13.37
C TYR A 542 -29.81 12.24 -14.15
N SER A 543 -31.14 12.20 -14.02
CA SER A 543 -32.00 13.19 -14.67
C SER A 543 -31.80 14.61 -14.13
N GLN A 544 -31.41 14.77 -12.86
CA GLN A 544 -31.02 16.08 -12.32
C GLN A 544 -29.71 16.63 -12.92
N LEU A 545 -28.90 15.76 -13.52
CA LEU A 545 -27.62 16.10 -14.13
C LEU A 545 -27.68 16.24 -15.66
N GLU A 546 -28.86 16.05 -16.27
CA GLU A 546 -29.03 15.96 -17.72
C GLU A 546 -28.53 17.21 -18.47
N ASP A 547 -28.79 18.39 -17.91
CA ASP A 547 -28.36 19.69 -18.45
C ASP A 547 -27.15 20.29 -17.71
N SER A 548 -26.38 19.46 -16.99
CA SER A 548 -25.26 19.94 -16.19
C SER A 548 -24.09 20.46 -17.06
N SER A 549 -23.48 21.58 -16.64
CA SER A 549 -22.27 22.08 -17.30
C SER A 549 -21.08 21.14 -17.02
N PRO A 550 -20.04 21.10 -17.87
CA PRO A 550 -18.84 20.30 -17.61
C PRO A 550 -18.19 20.58 -16.23
N ALA A 551 -18.29 21.81 -15.74
CA ALA A 551 -17.80 22.18 -14.41
C ALA A 551 -18.64 21.52 -13.29
N THR A 552 -19.96 21.48 -13.46
CA THR A 552 -20.88 20.78 -12.54
C THR A 552 -20.65 19.27 -12.58
N SER A 553 -20.47 18.69 -13.76
CA SER A 553 -20.16 17.26 -13.92
C SER A 553 -18.81 16.90 -13.29
N ALA A 554 -17.78 17.73 -13.50
CA ALA A 554 -16.46 17.54 -12.86
C ALA A 554 -16.54 17.59 -11.33
N LEU A 555 -17.35 18.52 -10.79
CA LEU A 555 -17.61 18.61 -9.36
C LEU A 555 -18.33 17.38 -8.81
N VAL A 556 -19.41 16.93 -9.46
CA VAL A 556 -20.18 15.76 -9.02
C VAL A 556 -19.32 14.51 -9.06
N ALA A 557 -18.52 14.34 -10.11
CA ALA A 557 -17.52 13.27 -10.20
C ALA A 557 -16.53 13.34 -9.03
N SER A 558 -16.00 14.54 -8.73
CA SER A 558 -15.06 14.72 -7.61
C SER A 558 -15.70 14.38 -6.25
N LEU A 559 -16.97 14.71 -6.04
CA LEU A 559 -17.71 14.35 -4.83
C LEU A 559 -17.89 12.83 -4.70
N PHE A 560 -18.21 12.15 -5.82
CA PHE A 560 -18.27 10.68 -5.86
C PHE A 560 -16.90 10.06 -5.54
N ASP A 561 -15.84 10.50 -6.22
CA ASP A 561 -14.48 10.01 -6.02
C ASP A 561 -14.03 10.19 -4.55
N GLY A 562 -14.27 11.38 -4.00
CA GLY A 562 -13.94 11.68 -2.60
C GLY A 562 -14.73 10.83 -1.60
N LEU A 563 -16.01 10.57 -1.89
CA LEU A 563 -16.87 9.72 -1.05
C LEU A 563 -16.40 8.26 -1.07
N LEU A 564 -16.21 7.70 -2.27
CA LEU A 564 -15.86 6.28 -2.45
C LEU A 564 -14.47 6.00 -1.90
N SER A 565 -13.49 6.86 -2.18
CA SER A 565 -12.12 6.72 -1.65
C SER A 565 -12.06 6.79 -0.13
N ALA A 566 -12.96 7.53 0.52
CA ALA A 566 -12.98 7.69 1.97
C ALA A 566 -13.81 6.62 2.69
N THR A 567 -14.92 6.17 2.08
CA THR A 567 -15.97 5.42 2.78
C THR A 567 -16.46 4.18 2.05
N GLY A 568 -16.20 4.04 0.76
CA GLY A 568 -16.78 2.98 -0.09
C GLY A 568 -16.53 1.58 0.45
N GLN A 569 -15.29 1.30 0.88
CA GLN A 569 -14.90 0.02 1.50
C GLN A 569 -15.57 -0.31 2.83
N TRP A 570 -16.11 0.68 3.50
CA TRP A 570 -16.71 0.51 4.81
C TRP A 570 -18.23 0.42 4.78
N LEU A 571 -18.88 1.06 3.80
CA LEU A 571 -20.34 1.18 3.77
C LEU A 571 -21.08 -0.16 3.78
N PRO A 572 -20.72 -1.19 2.97
CA PRO A 572 -21.41 -2.48 3.03
C PRO A 572 -21.39 -3.10 4.43
N SER A 573 -20.22 -3.07 5.07
CA SER A 573 -19.98 -3.66 6.40
C SER A 573 -20.63 -2.86 7.53
N LEU A 574 -20.61 -1.53 7.44
CA LEU A 574 -21.29 -0.65 8.38
C LEU A 574 -22.81 -0.80 8.30
N VAL A 575 -23.37 -0.98 7.09
CA VAL A 575 -24.80 -1.21 6.90
C VAL A 575 -25.21 -2.62 7.34
N SER A 576 -24.39 -3.64 7.06
CA SER A 576 -24.64 -5.01 7.55
C SER A 576 -24.60 -5.09 9.08
N THR A 577 -23.80 -4.22 9.72
CA THR A 577 -23.65 -4.15 11.17
C THR A 577 -24.26 -2.90 11.82
N GLY A 578 -25.21 -2.24 11.14
CA GLY A 578 -25.80 -0.97 11.59
C GLY A 578 -26.55 -1.04 12.92
N TRP A 579 -26.84 -2.25 13.41
CA TRP A 579 -27.38 -2.52 14.75
C TRP A 579 -26.39 -2.25 15.90
N ARG A 580 -25.11 -2.05 15.61
CA ARG A 580 -24.06 -1.79 16.61
C ARG A 580 -24.11 -0.35 17.11
N THR A 581 -23.83 -0.14 18.40
CA THR A 581 -23.85 1.21 18.99
C THR A 581 -22.67 2.03 18.49
N SER A 582 -22.91 3.30 18.18
CA SER A 582 -21.90 4.23 17.71
C SER A 582 -21.28 5.10 18.80
N THR A 583 -21.94 5.16 19.94
CA THR A 583 -21.55 5.93 21.12
C THR A 583 -21.24 4.99 22.28
N LEU A 584 -20.24 5.39 23.09
CA LEU A 584 -19.63 4.70 24.26
C LEU A 584 -18.29 4.03 23.94
N LEU A 585 -17.26 4.87 23.88
CA LEU A 585 -15.86 4.45 23.79
C LEU A 585 -15.22 4.64 25.17
N GLY A 586 -14.53 3.60 25.63
CA GLY A 586 -13.95 3.51 26.97
C GLY A 586 -14.59 2.41 27.79
N GLY A 587 -13.88 1.29 27.94
CA GLY A 587 -14.32 0.15 28.74
C GLY A 587 -13.42 -1.05 28.57
N GLY A 588 -13.56 -2.02 29.46
CA GLY A 588 -12.71 -3.21 29.51
C GLY A 588 -13.14 -4.33 28.56
N VAL A 589 -13.90 -4.08 27.50
CA VAL A 589 -14.32 -5.10 26.53
C VAL A 589 -13.95 -4.67 25.11
N LEU A 590 -13.10 -5.43 24.42
CA LEU A 590 -12.82 -5.25 23.00
C LEU A 590 -13.92 -5.94 22.18
N ALA A 591 -14.76 -5.17 21.51
CA ALA A 591 -15.70 -5.63 20.51
C ALA A 591 -15.03 -5.60 19.14
N LEU A 592 -14.71 -6.77 18.62
CA LEU A 592 -14.00 -6.96 17.36
C LEU A 592 -14.90 -7.66 16.35
N THR A 593 -15.09 -7.04 15.19
CA THR A 593 -15.84 -7.62 14.08
C THR A 593 -14.91 -7.79 12.90
N VAL A 594 -14.75 -9.01 12.43
CA VAL A 594 -14.11 -9.26 11.13
C VAL A 594 -15.22 -9.30 10.10
N PHE A 595 -15.18 -8.37 9.15
CA PHE A 595 -16.19 -8.22 8.12
C PHE A 595 -15.96 -9.25 7.01
N ASP A 596 -14.79 -9.17 6.38
CA ASP A 596 -14.47 -9.97 5.21
C ASP A 596 -12.96 -10.14 5.01
N LEU A 597 -12.64 -11.07 4.10
CA LEU A 597 -11.34 -11.22 3.48
C LEU A 597 -11.47 -10.95 1.98
N ALA A 598 -10.77 -9.93 1.48
CA ALA A 598 -10.60 -9.69 0.06
C ALA A 598 -9.29 -10.37 -0.39
N LEU A 599 -9.38 -11.34 -1.29
CA LEU A 599 -8.25 -12.19 -1.71
C LEU A 599 -7.78 -11.80 -3.11
N LEU A 600 -6.46 -11.67 -3.27
CA LEU A 600 -5.86 -11.42 -4.57
C LEU A 600 -5.87 -12.68 -5.44
N PRO A 601 -5.91 -12.55 -6.77
CA PRO A 601 -5.80 -13.69 -7.67
C PRO A 601 -4.49 -14.44 -7.46
N GLY A 602 -4.55 -15.78 -7.51
CA GLY A 602 -3.39 -16.62 -7.20
C GLY A 602 -3.15 -16.84 -5.70
N SER A 603 -4.01 -16.33 -4.83
CA SER A 603 -4.03 -16.69 -3.40
C SER A 603 -4.04 -18.21 -3.22
N LEU A 604 -3.32 -18.67 -2.21
CA LEU A 604 -3.31 -20.09 -1.81
C LEU A 604 -4.67 -20.54 -1.25
N ILE A 605 -5.54 -19.60 -0.89
CA ILE A 605 -6.88 -19.85 -0.36
C ILE A 605 -7.83 -20.08 -1.53
N ARG A 606 -8.37 -21.30 -1.62
CA ARG A 606 -9.35 -21.70 -2.63
C ARG A 606 -10.77 -21.41 -2.13
N HIS A 607 -11.73 -21.49 -3.06
CA HIS A 607 -13.15 -21.32 -2.74
C HIS A 607 -13.71 -22.46 -1.89
N ASP A 608 -13.25 -23.68 -2.13
CA ASP A 608 -13.66 -24.90 -1.44
C ASP A 608 -12.91 -25.17 -0.13
N ASP A 609 -12.00 -24.28 0.25
CA ASP A 609 -11.25 -24.41 1.50
C ASP A 609 -12.15 -24.13 2.71
N ASP A 610 -12.10 -25.03 3.70
CA ASP A 610 -12.65 -24.79 5.02
C ASP A 610 -11.70 -23.86 5.79
N LEU A 611 -12.16 -22.62 6.07
CA LEU A 611 -11.33 -21.59 6.67
C LEU A 611 -11.73 -21.32 8.11
N ARG A 612 -10.72 -21.39 8.98
CA ARG A 612 -10.80 -20.92 10.36
C ARG A 612 -9.88 -19.72 10.53
N LEU A 613 -10.39 -18.62 11.07
CA LEU A 613 -9.58 -17.47 11.44
C LEU A 613 -9.33 -17.50 12.93
N ASP A 614 -8.08 -17.69 13.33
CA ASP A 614 -7.64 -17.59 14.72
C ASP A 614 -7.17 -16.17 14.98
N LEU A 615 -7.91 -15.47 15.84
CA LEU A 615 -7.63 -14.10 16.21
C LEU A 615 -6.91 -14.06 17.55
N THR A 616 -5.81 -13.34 17.66
CA THR A 616 -5.04 -13.15 18.89
C THR A 616 -4.89 -11.67 19.21
N VAL A 617 -5.25 -11.27 20.43
CA VAL A 617 -5.01 -9.90 20.92
C VAL A 617 -3.65 -9.83 21.62
N VAL A 618 -2.80 -8.90 21.18
CA VAL A 618 -1.43 -8.72 21.66
C VAL A 618 -1.36 -7.52 22.63
N GLY A 619 -0.38 -7.54 23.54
CA GLY A 619 -0.24 -6.53 24.60
C GLY A 619 -0.90 -6.90 25.93
N ARG A 620 -1.41 -8.13 26.05
CA ARG A 620 -2.06 -8.67 27.26
C ARG A 620 -1.14 -9.59 28.05
N ARG A 621 -1.45 -9.79 29.35
CA ARG A 621 -0.77 -10.79 30.19
C ARG A 621 -1.05 -12.24 29.77
N SER A 622 -2.19 -12.47 29.10
CA SER A 622 -2.57 -13.75 28.51
C SER A 622 -3.17 -13.51 27.12
N SER A 623 -2.67 -14.25 26.11
CA SER A 623 -3.27 -14.26 24.78
C SER A 623 -4.62 -14.98 24.84
N GLU A 624 -5.67 -14.33 24.35
CA GLU A 624 -6.97 -14.94 24.13
C GLU A 624 -7.15 -15.16 22.63
N SER A 625 -7.53 -16.38 22.26
CA SER A 625 -7.74 -16.76 20.86
C SER A 625 -9.20 -17.09 20.59
N VAL A 626 -9.75 -16.52 19.53
CA VAL A 626 -11.10 -16.80 19.06
C VAL A 626 -11.05 -17.29 17.62
N SER A 627 -11.79 -18.36 17.33
CA SER A 627 -11.91 -18.91 15.99
C SER A 627 -13.19 -18.42 15.32
N LEU A 628 -13.05 -17.80 14.14
CA LEU A 628 -14.15 -17.36 13.29
C LEU A 628 -14.23 -18.20 12.02
N TRP A 629 -15.43 -18.31 11.47
CA TRP A 629 -15.70 -19.07 10.24
C TRP A 629 -16.39 -18.16 9.23
N PRO A 630 -16.06 -18.26 7.92
CA PRO A 630 -16.82 -17.59 6.87
C PRO A 630 -18.31 -17.95 6.91
N GLN A 631 -19.15 -17.00 6.52
CA GLN A 631 -20.58 -17.21 6.34
C GLN A 631 -20.86 -17.53 4.87
N PRO A 632 -21.58 -18.64 4.58
CA PRO A 632 -21.98 -18.94 3.22
C PRO A 632 -22.96 -17.88 2.71
N GLY A 633 -22.78 -17.45 1.46
CA GLY A 633 -23.64 -16.44 0.84
C GLY A 633 -23.30 -16.23 -0.64
N PRO A 634 -24.10 -15.45 -1.37
CA PRO A 634 -23.86 -15.17 -2.79
C PRO A 634 -22.56 -14.41 -3.04
N ASP A 635 -22.07 -13.65 -2.05
CA ASP A 635 -20.81 -12.90 -2.13
C ASP A 635 -19.60 -13.71 -1.64
N ASP A 636 -19.79 -14.96 -1.21
CA ASP A 636 -18.70 -15.87 -0.86
C ASP A 636 -18.16 -16.52 -2.13
N THR A 637 -17.00 -16.04 -2.58
CA THR A 637 -16.41 -16.36 -3.89
C THR A 637 -14.92 -16.63 -3.77
N ALA A 638 -14.27 -17.20 -4.79
CA ALA A 638 -12.82 -17.44 -4.76
C ALA A 638 -11.97 -16.21 -4.33
N PHE A 639 -12.49 -14.99 -4.51
CA PHE A 639 -11.81 -13.73 -4.25
C PHE A 639 -12.32 -12.98 -3.02
N HIS A 640 -13.40 -13.44 -2.39
CA HIS A 640 -14.01 -12.75 -1.26
C HIS A 640 -14.64 -13.75 -0.28
N ARG A 641 -14.27 -13.67 1.00
CA ARG A 641 -14.84 -14.49 2.08
C ARG A 641 -15.53 -13.57 3.09
N ARG A 642 -16.85 -13.64 3.16
CA ARG A 642 -17.62 -12.89 4.16
C ARG A 642 -17.55 -13.59 5.51
N ILE A 643 -17.34 -12.83 6.59
CA ILE A 643 -17.27 -13.36 7.96
C ILE A 643 -18.39 -12.74 8.80
N ASP A 644 -18.50 -11.42 8.85
CA ASP A 644 -19.53 -10.67 9.61
C ASP A 644 -19.82 -11.25 11.01
N ARG A 645 -18.75 -11.58 11.75
CA ARG A 645 -18.86 -12.10 13.12
C ARG A 645 -18.29 -11.10 14.10
N VAL A 646 -19.09 -10.75 15.10
CA VAL A 646 -18.69 -9.94 16.25
C VAL A 646 -18.22 -10.86 17.36
N THR A 647 -17.08 -10.53 17.95
CA THR A 647 -16.50 -11.16 19.13
C THR A 647 -16.29 -10.10 20.19
N HIS A 648 -16.72 -10.39 21.43
CA HIS A 648 -16.47 -9.56 22.58
C HIS A 648 -15.41 -10.23 23.45
N ILE A 649 -14.29 -9.53 23.67
CA ILE A 649 -13.12 -10.01 24.40
C ILE A 649 -12.98 -9.15 25.66
N ASP A 650 -13.03 -9.75 26.84
CA ASP A 650 -12.89 -9.02 28.11
C ASP A 650 -11.40 -8.70 28.35
N LEU A 651 -11.03 -7.44 28.20
CA LEU A 651 -9.66 -6.93 28.37
C LEU A 651 -9.28 -6.75 29.85
N GLY A 652 -10.25 -6.60 30.75
CA GLY A 652 -9.98 -6.23 32.13
C GLY A 652 -9.28 -4.86 32.23
N ALA A 653 -8.03 -4.86 32.71
CA ALA A 653 -7.18 -3.66 32.83
C ALA A 653 -6.03 -3.62 31.80
N ASP A 654 -5.98 -4.58 30.87
CA ASP A 654 -4.97 -4.62 29.83
C ASP A 654 -5.30 -3.60 28.71
N GLU A 655 -4.26 -2.97 28.13
CA GLU A 655 -4.37 -2.11 26.95
C GLU A 655 -3.82 -2.86 25.73
N PRO A 656 -4.68 -3.32 24.81
CA PRO A 656 -4.23 -4.10 23.66
C PRO A 656 -3.48 -3.20 22.67
N THR A 657 -2.31 -3.65 22.20
CA THR A 657 -1.46 -2.87 21.29
C THR A 657 -1.69 -3.23 19.83
N SER A 658 -2.00 -4.49 19.55
CA SER A 658 -2.28 -4.98 18.19
C SER A 658 -3.19 -6.20 18.21
N ILE A 659 -3.73 -6.54 17.04
CA ILE A 659 -4.35 -7.83 16.78
C ILE A 659 -3.52 -8.60 15.76
N SER A 660 -3.46 -9.91 15.93
CA SER A 660 -2.86 -10.85 14.99
C SER A 660 -3.93 -11.82 14.53
N LEU A 661 -4.18 -11.87 13.23
CA LEU A 661 -5.10 -12.77 12.57
C LEU A 661 -4.31 -13.85 11.87
N ARG A 662 -4.70 -15.12 12.07
CA ARG A 662 -4.06 -16.29 11.48
C ARG A 662 -5.10 -17.14 10.79
N ILE A 663 -4.92 -17.41 9.51
CA ILE A 663 -5.85 -18.23 8.74
C ILE A 663 -5.34 -19.67 8.74
N VAL A 664 -6.18 -20.57 9.23
CA VAL A 664 -6.01 -22.01 9.21
C VAL A 664 -6.95 -22.59 8.17
N ARG A 665 -6.39 -23.38 7.26
CA ARG A 665 -7.11 -24.00 6.14
C ARG A 665 -7.26 -25.50 6.38
N ASN A 666 -8.43 -26.07 6.11
CA ASN A 666 -8.68 -27.53 6.06
C ASN A 666 -8.13 -28.29 7.30
N GLY A 667 -8.20 -27.66 8.48
CA GLY A 667 -7.67 -28.23 9.73
C GLY A 667 -6.14 -28.30 9.84
N GLU A 668 -5.38 -27.61 9.00
CA GLU A 668 -3.91 -27.52 9.07
C GLU A 668 -3.43 -27.04 10.46
N THR A 669 -2.29 -27.54 10.93
CA THR A 669 -1.78 -27.26 12.29
C THR A 669 -1.06 -25.92 12.40
N LEU A 670 -0.58 -25.37 11.29
CA LEU A 670 0.14 -24.10 11.25
C LEU A 670 -0.53 -23.17 10.24
N PRO A 671 -0.74 -21.89 10.59
CA PRO A 671 -1.29 -20.93 9.66
C PRO A 671 -0.30 -20.66 8.54
N ARG A 672 -0.79 -20.63 7.30
CA ARG A 672 0.02 -20.23 6.14
C ARG A 672 -0.18 -18.78 5.75
N VAL A 673 -1.22 -18.15 6.29
CA VAL A 673 -1.57 -16.76 6.01
C VAL A 673 -1.85 -16.04 7.32
N PHE A 674 -1.30 -14.83 7.47
CA PHE A 674 -1.46 -14.02 8.67
C PHE A 674 -1.60 -12.53 8.33
N ALA A 675 -2.20 -11.77 9.24
CA ALA A 675 -2.23 -10.32 9.20
C ALA A 675 -2.04 -9.78 10.61
N ASP A 676 -1.17 -8.79 10.76
CA ASP A 676 -0.98 -8.08 12.01
C ASP A 676 -1.42 -6.64 11.81
N ALA A 677 -2.23 -6.14 12.75
CA ALA A 677 -2.76 -4.79 12.69
C ALA A 677 -2.54 -4.07 14.02
N PRO A 678 -1.79 -2.95 14.05
CA PRO A 678 -1.72 -2.13 15.24
C PRO A 678 -3.13 -1.60 15.55
N LEU A 679 -3.52 -1.69 16.82
CA LEU A 679 -4.72 -1.01 17.28
C LEU A 679 -4.34 0.47 17.45
N GLY A 680 -3.42 0.79 18.37
CA GLY A 680 -3.08 2.16 18.76
C GLY A 680 -3.71 2.52 20.11
N SER A 681 -3.51 3.76 20.58
CA SER A 681 -4.03 4.24 21.88
C SER A 681 -5.36 5.01 21.76
N GLY A 682 -5.96 5.04 20.56
CA GLY A 682 -7.12 5.86 20.24
C GLY A 682 -8.43 5.08 20.19
N GLU A 683 -9.51 5.79 19.91
CA GLU A 683 -10.80 5.19 19.59
C GLU A 683 -10.74 4.55 18.20
N HIS A 684 -10.59 3.23 18.14
CA HIS A 684 -10.60 2.47 16.88
C HIS A 684 -12.02 2.12 16.46
N ARG A 685 -12.24 1.97 15.14
CA ARG A 685 -13.58 1.72 14.59
C ARG A 685 -13.64 1.06 13.21
N LEU A 686 -12.73 1.34 12.29
CA LEU A 686 -12.66 0.65 11.00
C LEU A 686 -11.21 0.56 10.60
N ARG A 687 -10.75 -0.63 10.27
CA ARG A 687 -9.34 -0.94 10.00
C ARG A 687 -9.25 -2.07 9.01
N SER A 688 -8.12 -2.13 8.35
CA SER A 688 -7.76 -3.25 7.52
C SER A 688 -6.28 -3.57 7.61
N ALA A 689 -5.94 -4.82 7.36
CA ALA A 689 -4.57 -5.31 7.38
C ALA A 689 -4.30 -6.23 6.20
N LEU A 690 -3.10 -6.15 5.65
CA LEU A 690 -2.67 -7.02 4.56
C LEU A 690 -2.52 -8.46 5.06
N LEU A 691 -3.16 -9.38 4.35
CA LEU A 691 -2.97 -10.82 4.52
C LEU A 691 -1.68 -11.22 3.79
N ARG A 692 -0.76 -11.84 4.51
CA ARG A 692 0.54 -12.27 4.00
C ARG A 692 0.70 -13.77 4.10
N ASP A 693 1.32 -14.39 3.09
CA ASP A 693 1.71 -15.79 3.16
C ASP A 693 2.97 -15.99 4.04
N ALA A 694 3.37 -17.25 4.26
CA ALA A 694 4.57 -17.60 5.02
C ALA A 694 5.89 -17.05 4.41
N SER A 695 5.88 -16.63 3.15
CA SER A 695 7.01 -16.01 2.46
C SER A 695 6.97 -14.47 2.54
N GLY A 696 5.93 -13.90 3.16
CA GLY A 696 5.72 -12.47 3.30
C GLY A 696 4.96 -11.81 2.15
N ASN A 697 4.57 -12.57 1.12
CA ASN A 697 3.84 -12.02 -0.03
C ASN A 697 2.41 -11.64 0.36
N THR A 698 1.95 -10.48 -0.09
CA THR A 698 0.55 -10.09 0.08
C THR A 698 -0.35 -11.00 -0.76
N VAL A 699 -1.31 -11.66 -0.12
CA VAL A 699 -2.30 -12.55 -0.76
C VAL A 699 -3.74 -12.04 -0.64
N GLY A 700 -3.92 -10.91 0.06
CA GLY A 700 -5.22 -10.29 0.24
C GLY A 700 -5.21 -9.22 1.34
N GLU A 701 -6.38 -8.88 1.81
CA GLU A 701 -6.65 -7.94 2.89
C GLU A 701 -7.76 -8.49 3.79
N VAL A 702 -7.67 -8.21 5.08
CA VAL A 702 -8.75 -8.44 6.05
C VAL A 702 -9.28 -7.10 6.54
N ARG A 703 -10.61 -6.96 6.54
CA ARG A 703 -11.31 -5.73 6.99
C ARG A 703 -12.04 -6.00 8.29
N PHE A 704 -11.89 -5.11 9.25
CA PHE A 704 -12.43 -5.30 10.58
C PHE A 704 -12.75 -3.98 11.31
N ASP A 705 -13.61 -4.07 12.31
CA ASP A 705 -13.91 -3.01 13.28
C ASP A 705 -13.49 -3.48 14.67
N ALA A 706 -12.64 -2.71 15.34
CA ALA A 706 -12.20 -2.94 16.70
C ALA A 706 -12.58 -1.75 17.60
N ARG A 707 -13.39 -1.98 18.66
CA ARG A 707 -13.83 -0.93 19.60
C ARG A 707 -13.71 -1.38 21.05
N CYS A 708 -13.40 -0.45 21.95
CA CYS A 708 -13.46 -0.71 23.39
C CYS A 708 -14.79 -0.22 23.98
N LEU A 709 -15.61 -1.16 24.47
CA LEU A 709 -16.94 -0.94 25.01
C LEU A 709 -17.00 -1.22 26.52
N GLY A 710 -17.98 -0.60 27.18
CA GLY A 710 -18.45 -1.05 28.49
C GLY A 710 -19.20 -2.39 28.38
N ARG A 711 -19.23 -3.17 29.47
CA ARG A 711 -19.90 -4.50 29.50
C ARG A 711 -21.38 -4.43 29.14
N GLU A 712 -22.08 -3.39 29.58
CA GLU A 712 -23.50 -3.18 29.27
C GLU A 712 -23.73 -2.91 27.78
N ALA A 713 -22.90 -2.05 27.17
CA ALA A 713 -22.93 -1.78 25.74
C ALA A 713 -22.64 -3.04 24.91
N ALA A 714 -21.64 -3.83 25.31
CA ALA A 714 -21.34 -5.11 24.67
C ALA A 714 -22.53 -6.10 24.74
N ALA A 715 -23.21 -6.18 25.88
CA ALA A 715 -24.40 -7.02 26.05
C ALA A 715 -25.58 -6.54 25.20
N ALA A 716 -25.80 -5.23 25.10
CA ALA A 716 -26.84 -4.63 24.27
C ALA A 716 -26.62 -4.96 22.78
N GLU A 717 -25.39 -4.86 22.29
CA GLU A 717 -25.05 -5.22 20.91
C GLU A 717 -25.43 -6.66 20.57
N LEU A 718 -25.12 -7.62 21.44
CA LEU A 718 -25.49 -9.02 21.23
C LEU A 718 -27.00 -9.20 21.07
N GLY A 719 -27.80 -8.49 21.89
CA GLY A 719 -29.26 -8.52 21.82
C GLY A 719 -29.82 -7.90 20.53
N SER A 720 -29.22 -6.81 20.06
CA SER A 720 -29.66 -6.09 18.86
C SER A 720 -29.36 -6.83 17.55
N SER A 721 -28.31 -7.65 17.50
CA SER A 721 -27.89 -8.36 16.28
C SER A 721 -28.99 -9.23 15.66
N GLY A 722 -29.78 -9.93 16.48
CA GLY A 722 -30.86 -10.82 16.04
C GLY A 722 -32.10 -10.12 15.48
N LEU A 723 -32.17 -8.79 15.60
CA LEU A 723 -33.30 -7.97 15.15
C LEU A 723 -33.01 -7.27 13.81
N TRP A 724 -31.79 -7.40 13.28
CA TRP A 724 -31.39 -6.73 12.04
C TRP A 724 -32.00 -7.42 10.82
N THR A 725 -32.73 -6.66 10.00
CA THR A 725 -33.39 -7.16 8.78
C THR A 725 -32.90 -6.38 7.56
N GLY A 726 -33.08 -6.92 6.35
CA GLY A 726 -32.73 -6.20 5.12
C GLY A 726 -33.47 -4.87 4.96
N ALA A 727 -34.72 -4.78 5.44
CA ALA A 727 -35.48 -3.54 5.46
C ALA A 727 -34.87 -2.52 6.44
N ALA A 728 -34.52 -2.96 7.66
CA ALA A 728 -33.83 -2.11 8.64
C ALA A 728 -32.48 -1.61 8.10
N ALA A 729 -31.70 -2.47 7.45
CA ALA A 729 -30.44 -2.12 6.82
C ALA A 729 -30.61 -1.04 5.73
N SER A 730 -31.64 -1.16 4.87
CA SER A 730 -31.91 -0.18 3.81
C SER A 730 -32.34 1.18 4.38
N SER A 731 -33.24 1.18 5.38
CA SER A 731 -33.66 2.41 6.08
C SER A 731 -32.49 3.09 6.79
N TYR A 732 -31.67 2.31 7.51
CA TYR A 732 -30.46 2.79 8.16
C TYR A 732 -29.48 3.38 7.16
N ALA A 733 -29.22 2.69 6.05
CA ALA A 733 -28.33 3.16 5.00
C ALA A 733 -28.77 4.52 4.42
N GLN A 734 -30.06 4.68 4.10
CA GLN A 734 -30.60 5.96 3.64
C GLN A 734 -30.43 7.07 4.69
N ALA A 735 -30.73 6.78 5.95
CA ALA A 735 -30.59 7.75 7.04
C ALA A 735 -29.12 8.15 7.26
N LEU A 736 -28.20 7.17 7.17
CA LEU A 736 -26.76 7.39 7.27
C LEU A 736 -26.27 8.35 6.18
N GLY A 737 -26.62 8.10 4.92
CA GLY A 737 -26.25 8.98 3.81
C GLY A 737 -26.81 10.40 3.97
N THR A 738 -28.05 10.51 4.46
CA THR A 738 -28.69 11.81 4.73
C THR A 738 -27.98 12.57 5.85
N ALA A 739 -27.56 11.88 6.91
CA ALA A 739 -26.88 12.47 8.05
C ALA A 739 -25.46 12.96 7.72
N MET A 740 -24.82 12.43 6.67
CA MET A 740 -23.50 12.88 6.21
C MET A 740 -23.52 14.24 5.51
N VAL A 741 -24.66 14.68 4.96
CA VAL A 741 -24.76 15.87 4.10
C VAL A 741 -24.27 17.14 4.80
N ALA A 742 -24.82 17.45 5.98
CA ALA A 742 -24.49 18.69 6.68
C ALA A 742 -23.01 18.76 7.12
N PRO A 743 -22.41 17.68 7.68
CA PRO A 743 -20.98 17.61 7.94
C PRO A 743 -20.10 17.79 6.67
N VAL A 744 -20.46 17.16 5.54
CA VAL A 744 -19.71 17.33 4.28
C VAL A 744 -19.72 18.79 3.85
N LEU A 745 -20.90 19.42 3.80
CA LEU A 745 -21.02 20.83 3.42
C LEU A 745 -20.26 21.76 4.38
N ALA A 746 -20.29 21.49 5.69
CA ALA A 746 -19.53 22.25 6.68
C ALA A 746 -18.01 22.09 6.50
N GLY A 747 -17.55 20.87 6.19
CA GLY A 747 -16.14 20.59 5.89
C GLY A 747 -15.66 21.34 4.65
N ILE A 748 -16.43 21.29 3.55
CA ILE A 748 -16.13 22.01 2.31
C ILE A 748 -16.09 23.53 2.56
N ARG A 749 -17.09 24.09 3.27
CA ARG A 749 -17.11 25.52 3.62
C ARG A 749 -15.85 25.93 4.38
N THR A 750 -15.48 25.15 5.39
CA THR A 750 -14.34 25.44 6.26
C THR A 750 -13.02 25.34 5.51
N ALA A 751 -12.87 24.33 4.66
CA ALA A 751 -11.69 24.17 3.82
C ALA A 751 -11.54 25.32 2.81
N CYS A 752 -12.62 25.72 2.14
CA CYS A 752 -12.61 26.84 1.20
C CYS A 752 -12.27 28.17 1.91
N ALA A 753 -12.81 28.40 3.12
CA ALA A 753 -12.54 29.63 3.87
C ALA A 753 -11.08 29.76 4.36
N ASN A 754 -10.38 28.64 4.54
CA ASN A 754 -9.03 28.61 5.08
C ASN A 754 -7.93 28.54 4.00
N ARG A 755 -8.28 28.45 2.71
CA ARG A 755 -7.27 28.54 1.66
C ARG A 755 -6.79 29.98 1.52
N PRO A 756 -5.47 30.24 1.60
CA PRO A 756 -4.95 31.53 1.21
C PRO A 756 -5.30 31.77 -0.25
N ILE A 757 -5.80 32.96 -0.58
CA ILE A 757 -5.93 33.41 -1.96
C ILE A 757 -4.50 33.47 -2.52
N VAL A 758 -4.06 32.39 -3.14
CA VAL A 758 -2.85 32.42 -3.97
C VAL A 758 -3.28 33.19 -5.21
N ALA A 759 -3.05 34.50 -5.19
CA ALA A 759 -3.12 35.29 -6.40
C ALA A 759 -2.15 34.65 -7.38
N VAL A 760 -2.69 33.96 -8.39
CA VAL A 760 -1.92 33.47 -9.53
C VAL A 760 -1.32 34.72 -10.17
N ALA A 761 -0.03 34.96 -9.91
CA ALA A 761 0.71 35.98 -10.64
C ALA A 761 0.76 35.51 -12.10
N GLY A 762 0.05 36.24 -12.95
CA GLY A 762 -0.03 35.97 -14.39
C GLY A 762 1.27 36.21 -15.14
#